data_AF-A0A3A0DXF1-F1
#
_entry.id   AF-A0A3A0DXF1-F1
#
_cell.length_a   1.000
_cell.length_b   1.000
_cell.length_c   1.000
_cell.angle_alpha   90.00
_cell.angle_beta   90.00
_cell.angle_gamma   90.00
#
_symmetry.space_group_name_H-M   'P 1'
#
loop_
_entity.id
_entity.type
_entity.pdbx_description
1 polymer ?
#
loop_
_entity_poly.entity_id
_entity_poly.type
_entity_poly.pdbx_seq_one_letter_code
_entity_poly.pdbx_strand_id
1 'polypeptide(L)'
;MIDVATSYLRSGLCVLPAILAEKRPALAGWKQYQRRLPTERQVTAWFADAPPVCVLAGTVSGNLEMIDFDNGGEMFEPWRQLVESESPGLLDRLVIERSQSGGRHAIYRCEAEVPGNRKLAQRVIAAPSAEPVVIHGKRLVPHLVAGRYEITLTLIETRGDGGLFLCAPTPGYVIEQGSFDDLPVLTEAEHAILIEAAYALNEALPPVERRRALSAANGRPGDDFNERGDVRALLEHHDWQLVRGGENEYWRRPGKNQGWSATLRGGVFYVFSSNAAPFEPDKAYAPFTVYTLLEHAGDFAAAAAALRADGYGDTGDDADVDLSHFRCNGTHQPIPTRAPEHPDPGPLPVELCRVPGFISEVMDHCLTTAPYPNLALAFCGALSLQAVLAGRKVRDQGDNRTNLYVLALAYSSVGKDWPRKVNTHILHRIGLVGSLGEKFASGEGIQDSLFLSPALLFQTDEIDGLLQSINKAHDARHENILGTLLTMYSAANSIYPMRRKAGKEAPGVIDQPCLVVYGTAIPTHYYSALSERMLTNGFFARMLIVESGPRNAGQEPGIIDPPPHVMETAQWWADFNPGTGNLERFHPQPLIIEADEEARRLITDGREAAEAEYSLAESRGDPVGTTVWGRVPEQIRKLALLYAASANHQSPRIDAAAVRWATDFILHQTRRMLFMAHSHVAENPFHAECLKLLRKLREAPDRQLSHSALLKRMRVDAKTLHELITTLEQQGDVTTAMQSTAGRPQRVYRLVGDGDGERSG
;
A
#
# COMPACT_ATOMS: atom_id res chain seq x y z
N MET A 1 8.27 -34.30 33.35
CA MET A 1 8.22 -33.21 32.35
C MET A 1 9.61 -32.93 31.77
N ILE A 2 10.61 -32.64 32.61
CA ILE A 2 11.99 -32.36 32.17
C ILE A 2 12.53 -33.44 31.22
N ASP A 3 12.40 -34.73 31.56
CA ASP A 3 12.95 -35.81 30.74
C ASP A 3 12.36 -35.84 29.33
N VAL A 4 11.04 -35.69 29.21
CA VAL A 4 10.33 -35.65 27.92
C VAL A 4 10.74 -34.42 27.11
N ALA A 5 10.77 -33.23 27.72
CA ALA A 5 11.21 -32.02 27.01
C ALA A 5 12.68 -32.12 26.57
N THR A 6 13.54 -32.74 27.38
CA THR A 6 14.94 -32.99 27.02
C THR A 6 15.05 -33.99 25.88
N SER A 7 14.20 -35.03 25.86
CA SER A 7 14.10 -35.99 24.76
C SER A 7 13.74 -35.29 23.45
N TYR A 8 12.70 -34.45 23.46
CA TYR A 8 12.28 -33.70 22.27
C TYR A 8 13.40 -32.79 21.75
N LEU A 9 14.10 -32.09 22.65
CA LEU A 9 15.26 -31.27 22.27
C LEU A 9 16.36 -32.11 21.60
N ARG A 10 16.68 -33.28 22.17
CA ARG A 10 17.70 -34.20 21.63
C ARG A 10 17.31 -34.78 20.27
N SER A 11 16.01 -34.96 20.04
CA SER A 11 15.44 -35.35 18.75
C SER A 11 15.42 -34.20 17.74
N GLY A 12 15.94 -33.02 18.11
CA GLY A 12 16.09 -31.85 17.24
C GLY A 12 14.86 -30.96 17.20
N LEU A 13 13.98 -31.02 18.21
CA LEU A 13 12.77 -30.18 18.28
C LEU A 13 13.00 -28.95 19.15
N CYS A 14 12.52 -27.80 18.67
CA CYS A 14 12.51 -26.56 19.43
C CYS A 14 11.37 -26.55 20.45
N VAL A 15 11.62 -27.15 21.62
CA VAL A 15 10.68 -27.29 22.73
C VAL A 15 10.66 -26.04 23.64
N LEU A 16 9.48 -25.52 23.95
CA LEU A 16 9.30 -24.30 24.76
C LEU A 16 8.17 -24.48 25.79
N PRO A 17 8.27 -23.86 26.99
CA PRO A 17 7.18 -23.85 27.95
C PRO A 17 6.03 -23.00 27.42
N ALA A 18 4.79 -23.40 27.70
CA ALA A 18 3.59 -22.76 27.19
C ALA A 18 2.58 -22.39 28.28
N ILE A 19 1.76 -21.39 27.99
CA ILE A 19 0.60 -21.00 28.80
C ILE A 19 -0.61 -21.72 28.20
N LEU A 20 -1.15 -22.72 28.89
CA LEU A 20 -2.22 -23.59 28.36
C LEU A 20 -3.46 -22.81 27.92
N ALA A 21 -3.93 -21.87 28.76
CA ALA A 21 -5.12 -21.07 28.50
C ALA A 21 -4.99 -20.19 27.24
N GLU A 22 -3.76 -19.75 26.94
CA GLU A 22 -3.48 -18.84 25.82
C GLU A 22 -2.91 -19.57 24.60
N LYS A 23 -2.55 -20.85 24.74
CA LYS A 23 -1.90 -21.69 23.72
C LYS A 23 -0.67 -21.03 23.06
N ARG A 24 0.16 -20.32 23.85
CA ARG A 24 1.38 -19.63 23.39
C ARG A 24 2.58 -19.90 24.30
N PRO A 25 3.82 -19.64 23.85
CA PRO A 25 5.00 -19.77 24.70
C PRO A 25 4.94 -18.81 25.90
N ALA A 26 5.35 -19.30 27.07
CA ALA A 26 5.41 -18.52 28.30
C ALA A 26 6.58 -17.51 28.32
N LEU A 27 7.48 -17.56 27.34
CA LEU A 27 8.70 -16.76 27.29
C LEU A 27 8.50 -15.45 26.51
N ALA A 28 8.76 -14.29 27.11
CA ALA A 28 8.63 -12.98 26.48
C ALA A 28 9.51 -12.79 25.22
N GLY A 29 10.66 -13.48 25.15
CA GLY A 29 11.62 -13.42 24.05
C GLY A 29 11.64 -14.67 23.15
N TRP A 30 10.55 -15.46 23.10
CA TRP A 30 10.58 -16.77 22.44
C TRP A 30 10.94 -16.73 20.94
N LYS A 31 10.66 -15.62 20.24
CA LYS A 31 10.92 -15.47 18.80
C LYS A 31 12.39 -15.72 18.40
N GLN A 32 13.34 -15.50 19.31
CA GLN A 32 14.75 -15.81 19.04
C GLN A 32 14.97 -17.30 18.73
N TYR A 33 14.11 -18.17 19.27
CA TYR A 33 14.18 -19.62 19.06
C TYR A 33 13.60 -20.06 17.71
N GLN A 34 13.06 -19.14 16.90
CA GLN A 34 12.80 -19.42 15.48
C GLN A 34 14.09 -19.62 14.67
N ARG A 35 15.25 -19.19 15.22
CA ARG A 35 16.55 -19.26 14.53
C ARG A 35 17.55 -20.20 15.21
N ARG A 36 17.22 -20.76 16.37
CA ARG A 36 18.09 -21.66 17.13
C ARG A 36 17.30 -22.51 18.12
N LEU A 37 17.79 -23.71 18.40
CA LEU A 37 17.28 -24.53 19.50
C LEU A 37 17.62 -23.92 20.87
N PRO A 38 16.79 -24.14 21.91
CA PRO A 38 17.17 -23.85 23.29
C PRO A 38 18.28 -24.81 23.76
N THR A 39 19.04 -24.40 24.77
CA THR A 39 20.05 -25.28 25.38
C THR A 39 19.40 -26.24 26.38
N GLU A 40 20.00 -27.41 26.64
CA GLU A 40 19.50 -28.34 27.67
C GLU A 40 19.34 -27.66 29.02
N ARG A 41 20.29 -26.80 29.44
CA ARG A 41 20.18 -26.02 30.69
C ARG A 41 18.94 -25.14 30.73
N GLN A 42 18.59 -24.50 29.62
CA GLN A 42 17.38 -23.68 29.53
C GLN A 42 16.12 -24.55 29.62
N VAL A 43 16.09 -25.69 28.92
CA VAL A 43 14.97 -26.64 29.00
C VAL A 43 14.79 -27.17 30.42
N THR A 44 15.87 -27.61 31.08
CA THR A 44 15.81 -28.07 32.48
C THR A 44 15.27 -26.98 33.40
N ALA A 45 15.73 -25.73 33.24
CA ALA A 45 15.27 -24.61 34.05
C ALA A 45 13.79 -24.27 33.82
N TRP A 46 13.35 -24.22 32.56
CA TRP A 46 11.97 -23.87 32.23
C TRP A 46 10.96 -24.93 32.63
N PHE A 47 11.33 -26.21 32.56
CA PHE A 47 10.42 -27.32 32.83
C PHE A 47 10.49 -27.86 34.26
N ALA A 48 11.19 -27.16 35.17
CA ALA A 48 11.28 -27.52 36.59
C ALA A 48 9.91 -27.63 37.27
N ASP A 49 9.03 -26.67 37.01
CA ASP A 49 7.66 -26.65 37.57
C ASP A 49 6.62 -27.35 36.68
N ALA A 50 7.09 -28.19 35.74
CA ALA A 50 6.28 -28.95 34.80
C ALA A 50 5.17 -28.14 34.05
N PRO A 51 5.48 -26.97 33.46
CA PRO A 51 4.51 -26.24 32.64
C PRO A 51 4.11 -27.03 31.38
N PRO A 52 2.98 -26.68 30.75
CA PRO A 52 2.62 -27.12 29.41
C PRO A 52 3.77 -26.99 28.40
N VAL A 53 3.78 -27.86 27.39
CA VAL A 53 4.82 -27.92 26.35
C VAL A 53 4.26 -27.53 24.99
N CYS A 54 4.98 -26.67 24.27
CA CYS A 54 4.79 -26.49 22.84
C CYS A 54 6.08 -26.75 22.06
N VAL A 55 5.91 -27.08 20.79
CA VAL A 55 7.00 -27.24 19.82
C VAL A 55 6.84 -26.17 18.73
N LEU A 56 7.96 -25.56 18.36
CA LEU A 56 8.05 -24.62 17.26
C LEU A 56 8.42 -25.39 15.97
N ALA A 57 7.53 -25.37 14.99
CA ALA A 57 7.69 -26.00 13.68
C ALA A 57 8.61 -25.18 12.76
N GLY A 58 8.97 -25.77 11.62
CA GLY A 58 9.86 -25.17 10.63
C GLY A 58 11.29 -25.68 10.64
N THR A 59 12.15 -24.92 9.98
CA THR A 59 13.57 -25.26 9.76
C THR A 59 14.31 -25.49 11.07
N VAL A 60 13.98 -24.72 12.13
CA VAL A 60 14.64 -24.86 13.44
C VAL A 60 14.39 -26.22 14.10
N SER A 61 13.32 -26.93 13.73
CA SER A 61 12.99 -28.27 14.22
C SER A 61 13.22 -29.38 13.18
N GLY A 62 14.06 -29.10 12.18
CA GLY A 62 14.39 -30.02 11.09
C GLY A 62 13.26 -30.14 10.07
N ASN A 63 12.77 -29.00 9.56
CA ASN A 63 11.65 -28.92 8.60
C ASN A 63 10.38 -29.62 9.11
N LEU A 64 10.10 -29.46 10.40
CA LEU A 64 8.91 -30.02 11.03
C LEU A 64 7.67 -29.28 10.52
N GLU A 65 6.63 -30.02 10.14
CA GLU A 65 5.29 -29.49 9.88
C GLU A 65 4.25 -30.37 10.60
N MET A 66 3.13 -29.76 10.96
CA MET A 66 1.99 -30.45 11.53
C MET A 66 0.72 -30.04 10.78
N ILE A 67 -0.11 -31.01 10.39
CA ILE A 67 -1.47 -30.75 9.91
C ILE A 67 -2.43 -30.84 11.10
N ASP A 68 -3.12 -29.74 11.38
CA ASP A 68 -4.12 -29.55 12.43
C ASP A 68 -5.53 -29.77 11.86
N PHE A 69 -6.23 -30.78 12.34
CA PHE A 69 -7.61 -31.10 12.02
C PHE A 69 -8.52 -30.58 13.15
N ASP A 70 -9.13 -29.44 12.88
CA ASP A 70 -9.95 -28.69 13.81
C ASP A 70 -11.39 -29.27 13.92
N ASN A 71 -12.27 -28.61 14.69
CA ASN A 71 -13.68 -28.99 14.84
C ASN A 71 -13.93 -30.45 15.26
N GLY A 72 -13.12 -30.95 16.21
CA GLY A 72 -13.20 -32.34 16.67
C GLY A 72 -12.61 -33.35 15.68
N GLY A 73 -11.86 -32.90 14.68
CA GLY A 73 -11.19 -33.75 13.70
C GLY A 73 -12.12 -34.33 12.65
N GLU A 74 -13.26 -33.68 12.36
CA GLU A 74 -14.26 -34.20 11.40
C GLU A 74 -13.68 -34.50 10.01
N MET A 75 -12.66 -33.76 9.58
CA MET A 75 -12.00 -33.97 8.28
C MET A 75 -10.85 -34.97 8.31
N PHE A 76 -10.48 -35.51 9.47
CA PHE A 76 -9.35 -36.43 9.58
C PHE A 76 -9.58 -37.77 8.88
N GLU A 77 -10.78 -38.36 9.04
CA GLU A 77 -11.11 -39.64 8.42
C GLU A 77 -11.28 -39.53 6.88
N PRO A 78 -11.99 -38.52 6.34
CA PRO A 78 -11.97 -38.26 4.89
C PRO A 78 -10.57 -38.05 4.33
N TRP A 79 -9.72 -37.29 5.04
CA TRP A 79 -8.34 -37.04 4.62
C TRP A 79 -7.52 -38.33 4.62
N ARG A 80 -7.66 -39.14 5.67
CA ARG A 80 -7.02 -40.46 5.79
C ARG A 80 -7.35 -41.34 4.58
N GLN A 81 -8.62 -41.42 4.20
CA GLN A 81 -9.05 -42.23 3.06
C GLN A 81 -8.44 -41.76 1.74
N LEU A 82 -8.34 -40.44 1.54
CA LEU A 82 -7.70 -39.86 0.35
C LEU A 82 -6.20 -40.19 0.31
N VAL A 83 -5.49 -40.00 1.42
CA VAL A 83 -4.05 -40.30 1.51
C VAL A 83 -3.80 -41.79 1.29
N GLU A 84 -4.55 -42.67 1.94
CA GLU A 84 -4.39 -44.12 1.80
C GLU A 84 -4.70 -44.61 0.38
N SER A 85 -5.63 -43.96 -0.32
CA SER A 85 -5.94 -44.30 -1.71
C SER A 85 -4.83 -43.92 -2.68
N GLU A 86 -4.07 -42.85 -2.40
CA GLU A 86 -3.00 -42.35 -3.28
C GLU A 86 -1.63 -42.91 -2.92
N SER A 87 -1.34 -43.11 -1.63
CA SER A 87 -0.08 -43.66 -1.13
C SER A 87 -0.33 -44.61 0.05
N PRO A 88 -0.67 -45.88 -0.23
CA PRO A 88 -0.93 -46.87 0.80
C PRO A 88 0.24 -47.02 1.78
N GLY A 89 -0.05 -47.00 3.09
CA GLY A 89 0.94 -47.14 4.16
C GLY A 89 1.76 -45.87 4.48
N LEU A 90 1.55 -44.75 3.78
CA LEU A 90 2.18 -43.47 4.15
C LEU A 90 1.71 -42.99 5.53
N LEU A 91 0.42 -43.17 5.84
CA LEU A 91 -0.19 -42.75 7.10
C LEU A 91 0.40 -43.46 8.32
N ASP A 92 0.76 -44.74 8.19
CA ASP A 92 1.29 -45.55 9.29
C ASP A 92 2.65 -45.03 9.81
N ARG A 93 3.35 -44.24 9.00
CA ARG A 93 4.63 -43.61 9.37
C ARG A 93 4.46 -42.34 10.19
N LEU A 94 3.31 -41.67 10.09
CA LEU A 94 3.10 -40.36 10.71
C LEU A 94 2.94 -40.46 12.23
N VAL A 95 3.28 -39.39 12.94
CA VAL A 95 2.93 -39.25 14.35
C VAL A 95 1.54 -38.63 14.44
N ILE A 96 0.60 -39.33 15.05
CA ILE A 96 -0.79 -38.87 15.23
C ILE A 96 -1.03 -38.56 16.69
N GLU A 97 -1.50 -37.35 16.96
CA GLU A 97 -1.85 -36.89 18.30
C GLU A 97 -3.30 -36.38 18.32
N ARG A 98 -4.00 -36.66 19.42
CA ARG A 98 -5.32 -36.11 19.71
C ARG A 98 -5.19 -34.88 20.59
N SER A 99 -5.85 -33.78 20.20
CA SER A 99 -5.84 -32.52 20.93
C SER A 99 -6.94 -32.44 22.00
N GLN A 100 -6.82 -31.44 22.88
CA GLN A 100 -7.75 -31.23 24.00
C GLN A 100 -9.22 -31.02 23.61
N SER A 101 -9.50 -30.59 22.36
CA SER A 101 -10.85 -30.38 21.83
C SER A 101 -11.34 -31.56 20.97
N GLY A 102 -10.62 -32.68 20.98
CA GLY A 102 -10.92 -33.86 20.15
C GLY A 102 -10.40 -33.77 18.72
N GLY A 103 -9.73 -32.67 18.34
CA GLY A 103 -9.06 -32.54 17.04
C GLY A 103 -7.92 -33.55 16.87
N ARG A 104 -7.36 -33.62 15.66
CA ARG A 104 -6.21 -34.48 15.34
C ARG A 104 -5.04 -33.67 14.82
N HIS A 105 -3.84 -34.09 15.17
CA HIS A 105 -2.60 -33.56 14.62
C HIS A 105 -1.89 -34.68 13.89
N ALA A 106 -1.50 -34.47 12.64
CA ALA A 106 -0.58 -35.33 11.90
C ALA A 106 0.77 -34.64 11.78
N ILE A 107 1.82 -35.22 12.35
CA ILE A 107 3.12 -34.56 12.55
C ILE A 107 4.22 -35.34 11.82
N TYR A 108 5.07 -34.63 11.09
CA TYR A 108 6.15 -35.18 10.27
C TYR A 108 7.23 -34.13 10.00
N ARG A 109 8.36 -34.57 9.42
CA ARG A 109 9.39 -33.71 8.82
C ARG A 109 9.37 -33.83 7.31
N CYS A 110 9.92 -32.84 6.62
CA CYS A 110 10.12 -32.88 5.17
C CYS A 110 11.61 -32.77 4.82
N GLU A 111 12.01 -33.38 3.69
CA GLU A 111 13.37 -33.21 3.15
C GLU A 111 13.63 -31.74 2.75
N ALA A 112 12.63 -31.09 2.16
CA ALA A 112 12.65 -29.68 1.78
C ALA A 112 12.14 -28.76 2.90
N GLU A 113 12.49 -27.47 2.81
CA GLU A 113 11.95 -26.44 3.70
C GLU A 113 10.43 -26.34 3.55
N VAL A 114 9.74 -26.34 4.69
CA VAL A 114 8.27 -26.21 4.73
C VAL A 114 7.88 -24.74 4.77
N PRO A 115 6.79 -24.33 4.10
CA PRO A 115 6.28 -22.96 4.17
C PRO A 115 5.77 -22.64 5.58
N GLY A 116 5.40 -21.38 5.82
CA GLY A 116 4.71 -20.98 7.05
C GLY A 116 3.32 -21.61 7.22
N ASN A 117 2.59 -21.22 8.26
CA ASN A 117 1.24 -21.73 8.52
C ASN A 117 0.28 -21.46 7.34
N ARG A 118 -0.42 -22.49 6.86
CA ARG A 118 -1.40 -22.39 5.77
C ARG A 118 -2.76 -22.91 6.20
N LYS A 119 -3.85 -22.30 5.73
CA LYS A 119 -5.19 -22.88 5.83
C LYS A 119 -5.43 -23.73 4.59
N LEU A 120 -5.67 -25.02 4.77
CA LEU A 120 -5.83 -25.96 3.67
C LEU A 120 -7.31 -26.24 3.35
N ALA A 121 -8.16 -26.27 4.37
CA ALA A 121 -9.60 -26.47 4.19
C ALA A 121 -10.41 -25.57 5.11
N GLN A 122 -11.46 -24.97 4.57
CA GLN A 122 -12.39 -24.09 5.28
C GLN A 122 -13.84 -24.41 4.90
N ARG A 123 -14.78 -24.00 5.74
CA ARG A 123 -16.24 -24.10 5.50
C ARG A 123 -16.89 -22.77 5.80
N VAL A 124 -17.75 -22.29 4.91
CA VAL A 124 -18.57 -21.10 5.16
C VAL A 124 -19.96 -21.56 5.59
N ILE A 125 -20.43 -21.03 6.71
CA ILE A 125 -21.79 -21.26 7.22
C ILE A 125 -22.54 -19.93 7.32
N ALA A 126 -23.83 -19.95 7.01
CA ALA A 126 -24.69 -18.80 7.22
C ALA A 126 -24.96 -18.59 8.71
N ALA A 127 -24.93 -17.34 9.15
CA ALA A 127 -25.31 -16.91 10.49
C ALA A 127 -26.60 -16.07 10.41
N PRO A 128 -27.47 -16.15 11.43
CA PRO A 128 -28.74 -15.41 11.42
C PRO A 128 -28.57 -13.90 11.66
N SER A 129 -27.48 -13.48 12.31
CA SER A 129 -27.23 -12.08 12.69
C SER A 129 -25.72 -11.83 12.83
N ALA A 130 -25.35 -10.60 13.20
CA ALA A 130 -23.98 -10.21 13.54
C ALA A 130 -23.53 -10.72 14.93
N GLU A 131 -24.42 -11.36 15.70
CA GLU A 131 -24.11 -11.77 17.06
C GLU A 131 -23.09 -12.91 17.09
N PRO A 132 -22.12 -12.89 18.02
CA PRO A 132 -21.13 -13.95 18.11
C PRO A 132 -21.78 -15.31 18.43
N VAL A 133 -21.43 -16.33 17.65
CA VAL A 133 -21.88 -17.71 17.84
C VAL A 133 -20.74 -18.55 18.38
N VAL A 134 -21.03 -19.50 19.27
CA VAL A 134 -20.04 -20.47 19.75
C VAL A 134 -20.20 -21.77 18.98
N ILE A 135 -19.14 -22.18 18.27
CA ILE A 135 -19.11 -23.42 17.47
C ILE A 135 -17.90 -24.22 17.93
N HIS A 136 -18.11 -25.48 18.33
CA HIS A 136 -17.06 -26.35 18.89
C HIS A 136 -16.20 -25.67 19.97
N GLY A 137 -16.83 -24.87 20.85
CA GLY A 137 -16.17 -24.16 21.93
C GLY A 137 -15.41 -22.89 21.51
N LYS A 138 -15.37 -22.55 20.22
CA LYS A 138 -14.77 -21.31 19.70
C LYS A 138 -15.85 -20.25 19.50
N ARG A 139 -15.67 -19.08 20.12
CA ARG A 139 -16.52 -17.90 19.88
C ARG A 139 -16.12 -17.25 18.56
N LEU A 140 -17.03 -17.26 17.59
CA LEU A 140 -16.84 -16.75 16.23
C LEU A 140 -17.79 -15.60 15.97
N VAL A 141 -17.31 -14.57 15.29
CA VAL A 141 -18.11 -13.38 14.95
C VAL A 141 -18.48 -13.46 13.47
N PRO A 142 -19.77 -13.47 13.12
CA PRO A 142 -20.21 -13.42 11.73
C PRO A 142 -19.77 -12.13 11.03
N HIS A 143 -19.47 -12.22 9.74
CA HIS A 143 -19.16 -11.07 8.89
C HIS A 143 -20.20 -10.95 7.77
N LEU A 144 -20.52 -9.70 7.38
CA LEU A 144 -21.52 -9.44 6.36
C LEU A 144 -20.90 -9.56 4.95
N VAL A 145 -21.37 -10.51 4.16
CA VAL A 145 -20.95 -10.75 2.78
C VAL A 145 -22.20 -10.79 1.90
N ALA A 146 -22.25 -9.91 0.89
CA ALA A 146 -23.37 -9.84 -0.07
C ALA A 146 -24.78 -9.84 0.58
N GLY A 147 -24.94 -9.15 1.72
CA GLY A 147 -26.21 -9.03 2.44
C GLY A 147 -26.56 -10.21 3.36
N ARG A 148 -25.66 -11.19 3.53
CA ARG A 148 -25.83 -12.33 4.45
C ARG A 148 -24.70 -12.34 5.47
N TYR A 149 -25.02 -12.72 6.71
CA TYR A 149 -23.99 -12.94 7.72
C TYR A 149 -23.41 -14.34 7.53
N GLU A 150 -22.09 -14.45 7.50
CA GLU A 150 -21.36 -15.68 7.26
C GLU A 150 -20.26 -15.88 8.31
N ILE A 151 -19.94 -17.13 8.63
CA ILE A 151 -18.80 -17.52 9.48
C ILE A 151 -17.92 -18.46 8.68
N THR A 152 -16.63 -18.17 8.60
CA THR A 152 -15.64 -19.06 7.98
C THR A 152 -14.96 -19.91 9.05
N LEU A 153 -15.27 -21.20 9.06
CA LEU A 153 -14.62 -22.21 9.89
C LEU A 153 -13.34 -22.68 9.20
N THR A 154 -12.24 -22.80 9.96
CA THR A 154 -11.02 -23.48 9.48
C THR A 154 -11.14 -24.94 9.90
N LEU A 155 -11.06 -25.86 8.92
CA LEU A 155 -11.21 -27.30 9.11
C LEU A 155 -9.85 -27.99 9.19
N ILE A 156 -8.95 -27.62 8.27
CA ILE A 156 -7.58 -28.15 8.20
C ILE A 156 -6.62 -26.98 8.01
N GLU A 157 -5.55 -26.93 8.80
CA GLU A 157 -4.45 -25.98 8.62
C GLU A 157 -3.09 -26.61 8.95
N THR A 158 -2.00 -26.03 8.47
CA THR A 158 -0.65 -26.43 8.83
C THR A 158 -0.06 -25.52 9.90
N ARG A 159 0.80 -26.10 10.73
CA ARG A 159 1.82 -25.41 11.51
C ARG A 159 3.16 -25.71 10.87
N GLY A 160 3.61 -24.78 10.02
CA GLY A 160 4.87 -24.85 9.30
C GLY A 160 5.92 -23.92 9.89
N ASP A 161 6.76 -23.29 9.07
CA ASP A 161 7.85 -22.45 9.58
C ASP A 161 7.36 -21.30 10.47
N GLY A 162 7.95 -21.22 11.67
CA GLY A 162 7.56 -20.28 12.72
C GLY A 162 6.24 -20.60 13.43
N GLY A 163 5.54 -21.68 13.05
CA GLY A 163 4.30 -22.16 13.63
C GLY A 163 4.51 -22.85 14.99
N LEU A 164 3.53 -22.74 15.89
CA LEU A 164 3.59 -23.36 17.21
C LEU A 164 2.38 -24.26 17.42
N PHE A 165 2.61 -25.41 18.07
CA PHE A 165 1.54 -26.27 18.55
C PHE A 165 1.85 -26.81 19.94
N LEU A 166 0.80 -26.94 20.75
CA LEU A 166 0.87 -27.69 22.01
C LEU A 166 0.88 -29.18 21.66
N CYS A 167 1.66 -29.95 22.43
CA CYS A 167 1.77 -31.39 22.26
C CYS A 167 1.84 -32.11 23.61
N ALA A 168 1.70 -33.43 23.56
CA ALA A 168 1.88 -34.32 24.70
C ALA A 168 3.27 -34.08 25.31
N PRO A 169 3.39 -34.06 26.65
CA PRO A 169 2.41 -34.47 27.65
C PRO A 169 1.59 -33.30 28.22
N THR A 170 1.39 -32.21 27.48
CA THR A 170 0.47 -31.13 27.89
C THR A 170 -0.92 -31.71 28.19
N PRO A 171 -1.59 -31.30 29.29
CA PRO A 171 -2.93 -31.80 29.61
C PRO A 171 -3.90 -31.69 28.43
N GLY A 172 -4.55 -32.80 28.10
CA GLY A 172 -5.50 -32.90 26.98
C GLY A 172 -4.88 -33.32 25.64
N TYR A 173 -3.55 -33.44 25.54
CA TYR A 173 -2.86 -33.94 24.35
C TYR A 173 -2.37 -35.36 24.55
N VAL A 174 -2.71 -36.27 23.63
CA VAL A 174 -2.40 -37.70 23.72
C VAL A 174 -1.90 -38.21 22.38
N ILE A 175 -0.68 -38.77 22.34
CA ILE A 175 -0.14 -39.45 21.17
C ILE A 175 -0.92 -40.77 20.98
N GLU A 176 -1.51 -40.93 19.81
CA GLU A 176 -2.25 -42.14 19.39
C GLU A 176 -1.38 -43.06 18.54
N GLN A 177 -0.41 -42.51 17.80
CA GLN A 177 0.49 -43.22 16.90
C GLN A 177 1.86 -42.54 16.83
N GLY A 178 2.94 -43.33 16.78
CA GLY A 178 4.30 -42.83 16.63
C GLY A 178 4.89 -42.18 17.89
N SER A 179 6.00 -41.45 17.74
CA SER A 179 6.66 -40.70 18.82
C SER A 179 7.36 -39.45 18.27
N PHE A 180 7.40 -38.38 19.06
CA PHE A 180 8.22 -37.19 18.75
C PHE A 180 9.73 -37.47 18.80
N ASP A 181 10.15 -38.59 19.37
CA ASP A 181 11.55 -39.01 19.40
C ASP A 181 12.04 -39.59 18.07
N ASP A 182 11.12 -40.04 17.22
CA ASP A 182 11.42 -40.67 15.93
C ASP A 182 10.40 -40.20 14.88
N LEU A 183 10.58 -38.96 14.43
CA LEU A 183 9.72 -38.34 13.43
C LEU A 183 10.12 -38.77 12.02
N PRO A 184 9.17 -39.23 11.17
CA PRO A 184 9.47 -39.58 9.80
C PRO A 184 9.90 -38.35 9.01
N VAL A 185 10.86 -38.53 8.10
CA VAL A 185 11.18 -37.54 7.07
C VAL A 185 10.47 -37.96 5.78
N LEU A 186 9.63 -37.07 5.25
CA LEU A 186 8.87 -37.27 4.03
C LEU A 186 9.60 -36.63 2.84
N THR A 187 9.53 -37.31 1.70
CA THR A 187 9.94 -36.73 0.42
C THR A 187 8.96 -35.63 -0.02
N GLU A 188 9.37 -34.75 -0.92
CA GLU A 188 8.46 -33.73 -1.50
C GLU A 188 7.19 -34.36 -2.12
N ALA A 189 7.31 -35.53 -2.74
CA ALA A 189 6.18 -36.21 -3.36
C ALA A 189 5.18 -36.72 -2.31
N GLU A 190 5.66 -37.32 -1.22
CA GLU A 190 4.83 -37.79 -0.11
C GLU A 190 4.16 -36.61 0.61
N HIS A 191 4.93 -35.54 0.86
CA HIS A 191 4.41 -34.30 1.45
C HIS A 191 3.31 -33.68 0.59
N ALA A 192 3.51 -33.60 -0.73
CA ALA A 192 2.50 -33.10 -1.65
C ALA A 192 1.19 -33.88 -1.54
N ILE A 193 1.23 -35.21 -1.44
CA ILE A 193 0.03 -36.05 -1.28
C ILE A 193 -0.76 -35.65 -0.02
N LEU A 194 -0.08 -35.42 1.11
CA LEU A 194 -0.74 -35.01 2.36
C LEU A 194 -1.45 -33.66 2.22
N ILE A 195 -0.78 -32.69 1.60
CA ILE A 195 -1.29 -31.32 1.42
C ILE A 195 -2.42 -31.28 0.40
N GLU A 196 -2.29 -31.99 -0.72
CA GLU A 196 -3.29 -32.05 -1.78
C GLU A 196 -4.57 -32.78 -1.31
N ALA A 197 -4.42 -33.85 -0.53
CA ALA A 197 -5.55 -34.52 0.11
C ALA A 197 -6.29 -33.60 1.09
N ALA A 198 -5.60 -32.67 1.75
CA ALA A 198 -6.23 -31.70 2.64
C ALA A 198 -6.97 -30.61 1.84
N TYR A 199 -6.37 -30.06 0.79
CA TYR A 199 -7.03 -29.10 -0.09
C TYR A 199 -8.27 -29.66 -0.78
N ALA A 200 -8.27 -30.95 -1.12
CA ALA A 200 -9.40 -31.67 -1.69
C ALA A 200 -10.67 -31.57 -0.81
N LEU A 201 -10.51 -31.40 0.49
CA LEU A 201 -11.59 -31.30 1.48
C LEU A 201 -12.01 -29.86 1.77
N ASN A 202 -11.50 -28.88 1.03
CA ASN A 202 -11.92 -27.50 1.19
C ASN A 202 -13.36 -27.31 0.70
N GLU A 203 -14.23 -26.85 1.58
CA GLU A 203 -15.65 -26.64 1.28
C GLU A 203 -15.98 -25.19 0.92
N ALA A 204 -15.09 -24.25 1.29
CA ALA A 204 -15.21 -22.85 0.97
C ALA A 204 -14.58 -22.57 -0.39
N LEU A 205 -15.39 -22.16 -1.37
CA LEU A 205 -14.87 -21.62 -2.61
C LEU A 205 -14.11 -20.32 -2.29
N PRO A 206 -12.81 -20.20 -2.61
CA PRO A 206 -12.13 -18.93 -2.51
C PRO A 206 -12.87 -17.91 -3.39
N PRO A 207 -12.99 -16.65 -2.96
CA PRO A 207 -13.59 -15.64 -3.80
C PRO A 207 -12.78 -15.55 -5.09
N VAL A 208 -13.41 -15.83 -6.23
CA VAL A 208 -12.82 -15.55 -7.53
C VAL A 208 -12.62 -14.04 -7.61
N GLU A 209 -11.39 -13.57 -7.77
CA GLU A 209 -11.11 -12.15 -8.02
C GLU A 209 -11.81 -11.72 -9.30
N ARG A 210 -13.06 -11.26 -9.18
CA ARG A 210 -13.73 -10.55 -10.26
C ARG A 210 -13.07 -9.18 -10.34
N ARG A 211 -12.20 -8.97 -11.33
CA ARG A 211 -11.87 -7.61 -11.77
C ARG A 211 -13.18 -6.91 -12.11
N ARG A 212 -13.68 -6.06 -11.22
CA ARG A 212 -14.81 -5.17 -11.50
C ARG A 212 -14.32 -4.13 -12.51
N ALA A 213 -14.52 -4.41 -13.79
CA ALA A 213 -14.54 -3.37 -14.80
C ALA A 213 -15.74 -2.46 -14.51
N LEU A 214 -15.49 -1.15 -14.47
CA LEU A 214 -16.50 -0.10 -14.29
C LEU A 214 -17.34 0.04 -15.56
N SER A 215 -18.34 -0.83 -15.74
CA SER A 215 -19.63 -0.53 -16.38
C SER A 215 -20.50 -1.79 -16.34
N ALA A 216 -21.74 -1.64 -15.87
CA ALA A 216 -22.77 -2.66 -16.02
C ALA A 216 -23.33 -2.57 -17.44
N ALA A 217 -22.57 -3.06 -18.43
CA ALA A 217 -23.10 -3.35 -19.75
C ALA A 217 -23.46 -4.83 -19.79
N ASN A 218 -24.75 -5.14 -19.83
CA ASN A 218 -25.23 -6.50 -20.11
C ASN A 218 -24.67 -6.98 -21.47
N GLY A 219 -24.30 -8.26 -21.57
CA GLY A 219 -23.96 -8.88 -22.86
C GLY A 219 -22.48 -8.96 -23.25
N ARG A 220 -21.53 -8.93 -22.29
CA ARG A 220 -20.09 -9.10 -22.62
C ARG A 220 -19.74 -10.57 -22.89
N PRO A 221 -18.93 -10.87 -23.93
CA PRO A 221 -18.55 -12.25 -24.29
C PRO A 221 -17.93 -13.06 -23.14
N GLY A 222 -17.08 -12.44 -22.32
CA GLY A 222 -16.45 -13.11 -21.19
C GLY A 222 -17.40 -13.44 -20.03
N ASP A 223 -18.44 -12.61 -19.80
CA ASP A 223 -19.46 -12.91 -18.79
C ASP A 223 -20.36 -14.05 -19.26
N ASP A 224 -20.77 -14.03 -20.53
CA ASP A 224 -21.54 -15.11 -21.16
C ASP A 224 -20.76 -16.44 -21.14
N PHE A 225 -19.45 -16.42 -21.43
CA PHE A 225 -18.61 -17.61 -21.32
C PHE A 225 -18.46 -18.12 -19.88
N ASN A 226 -18.44 -17.25 -18.88
CA ASN A 226 -18.45 -17.69 -17.47
C ASN A 226 -19.73 -18.43 -17.08
N GLU A 227 -20.85 -18.16 -17.75
CA GLU A 227 -22.15 -18.76 -17.46
C GLU A 227 -22.40 -20.07 -18.24
N ARG A 228 -22.08 -20.10 -19.54
CA ARG A 228 -22.40 -21.26 -20.41
C ARG A 228 -21.20 -21.91 -21.11
N GLY A 229 -19.99 -21.40 -20.92
CA GLY A 229 -18.77 -21.97 -21.52
C GLY A 229 -18.42 -23.34 -20.94
N ASP A 230 -17.94 -24.26 -21.78
CA ASP A 230 -17.52 -25.60 -21.35
C ASP A 230 -16.05 -25.60 -20.91
N VAL A 231 -15.83 -25.29 -19.64
CA VAL A 231 -14.48 -25.32 -19.04
C VAL A 231 -13.90 -26.74 -18.97
N ARG A 232 -14.70 -27.80 -18.97
CA ARG A 232 -14.20 -29.18 -18.87
C ARG A 232 -13.55 -29.60 -20.18
N ALA A 233 -14.25 -29.36 -21.29
CA ALA A 233 -13.70 -29.59 -22.62
C ALA A 233 -12.41 -28.76 -22.84
N LEU A 234 -12.38 -27.52 -22.35
CA LEU A 234 -11.18 -26.68 -22.39
C LEU A 234 -10.02 -27.29 -21.60
N LEU A 235 -10.25 -27.77 -20.38
CA LEU A 235 -9.21 -28.40 -19.56
C LEU A 235 -8.68 -29.68 -20.22
N GLU A 236 -9.57 -30.55 -20.71
CA GLU A 236 -9.19 -31.77 -21.43
C GLU A 236 -8.41 -31.48 -22.72
N HIS A 237 -8.75 -30.41 -23.44
CA HIS A 237 -8.01 -29.96 -24.62
C HIS A 237 -6.56 -29.60 -24.31
N HIS A 238 -6.30 -29.08 -23.11
CA HIS A 238 -4.98 -28.72 -22.60
C HIS A 238 -4.38 -29.81 -21.69
N ASP A 239 -4.69 -31.08 -21.97
CA ASP A 239 -4.14 -32.28 -21.33
C ASP A 239 -4.40 -32.43 -19.81
N TRP A 240 -5.36 -31.68 -19.26
CA TRP A 240 -5.83 -31.93 -17.89
C TRP A 240 -6.73 -33.16 -17.86
N GLN A 241 -6.58 -33.98 -16.83
CA GLN A 241 -7.31 -35.25 -16.70
C GLN A 241 -8.27 -35.20 -15.52
N LEU A 242 -9.54 -35.50 -15.75
CA LEU A 242 -10.51 -35.72 -14.69
C LEU A 242 -10.22 -37.05 -13.99
N VAL A 243 -9.73 -36.99 -12.76
CA VAL A 243 -9.39 -38.17 -11.94
C VAL A 243 -10.63 -38.70 -11.23
N ARG A 244 -11.48 -37.81 -10.73
CA ARG A 244 -12.71 -38.17 -10.00
C ARG A 244 -13.79 -37.11 -10.21
N GLY A 245 -14.97 -37.56 -10.65
CA GLY A 245 -16.15 -36.70 -10.80
C GLY A 245 -16.98 -36.55 -9.51
N GLY A 246 -17.98 -35.68 -9.54
CA GLY A 246 -18.91 -35.43 -8.42
C GLY A 246 -19.28 -33.96 -8.30
N GLU A 247 -19.82 -33.55 -7.14
CA GLU A 247 -20.06 -32.12 -6.85
C GLU A 247 -18.76 -31.32 -6.78
N ASN A 248 -17.69 -31.94 -6.27
CA ASN A 248 -16.32 -31.45 -6.34
C ASN A 248 -15.53 -32.39 -7.25
N GLU A 249 -15.16 -31.91 -8.44
CA GLU A 249 -14.39 -32.68 -9.42
C GLU A 249 -12.89 -32.50 -9.18
N TYR A 250 -12.11 -33.57 -9.33
CA TYR A 250 -10.67 -33.58 -9.08
C TYR A 250 -9.90 -33.72 -10.39
N TRP A 251 -9.07 -32.72 -10.67
CA TRP A 251 -8.38 -32.57 -11.94
C TRP A 251 -6.87 -32.69 -11.76
N ARG A 252 -6.22 -33.48 -12.60
CA ARG A 252 -4.77 -33.69 -12.63
C ARG A 252 -4.16 -32.88 -13.76
N ARG A 253 -3.08 -32.17 -13.45
CA ARG A 253 -2.34 -31.36 -14.43
C ARG A 253 -1.54 -32.20 -15.42
N PRO A 254 -1.22 -31.64 -16.60
CA PRO A 254 -0.30 -32.27 -17.55
C PRO A 254 1.06 -32.61 -16.92
N GLY A 255 1.57 -33.80 -17.24
CA GLY A 255 2.88 -34.27 -16.78
C GLY A 255 2.94 -34.77 -15.33
N LYS A 256 1.81 -34.84 -14.60
CA LYS A 256 1.73 -35.50 -13.29
C LYS A 256 1.18 -36.92 -13.46
N ASN A 257 1.78 -37.91 -12.80
CA ASN A 257 1.40 -39.33 -12.96
C ASN A 257 0.48 -39.88 -11.86
N GLN A 258 0.43 -39.23 -10.68
CA GLN A 258 -0.34 -39.65 -9.50
C GLN A 258 -0.97 -38.42 -8.82
N GLY A 259 -2.03 -38.59 -8.01
CA GLY A 259 -2.74 -37.50 -7.36
C GLY A 259 -3.57 -36.62 -8.29
N TRP A 260 -3.97 -35.46 -7.80
CA TRP A 260 -4.63 -34.40 -8.57
C TRP A 260 -3.95 -33.05 -8.24
N SER A 261 -4.38 -31.97 -8.86
CA SER A 261 -3.68 -30.67 -8.83
C SER A 261 -4.62 -29.47 -8.74
N ALA A 262 -5.90 -29.71 -9.03
CA ALA A 262 -6.95 -28.72 -8.97
C ALA A 262 -8.29 -29.38 -8.66
N THR A 263 -9.26 -28.56 -8.25
CA THR A 263 -10.67 -28.94 -8.13
C THR A 263 -11.55 -28.04 -8.98
N LEU A 264 -12.61 -28.59 -9.56
CA LEU A 264 -13.66 -27.82 -10.24
C LEU A 264 -14.97 -28.01 -9.49
N ARG A 265 -15.51 -26.92 -8.91
CA ARG A 265 -16.79 -26.92 -8.18
C ARG A 265 -17.56 -25.65 -8.48
N GLY A 266 -18.83 -25.80 -8.88
CA GLY A 266 -19.70 -24.66 -9.19
C GLY A 266 -19.15 -23.73 -10.29
N GLY A 267 -18.41 -24.27 -11.26
CA GLY A 267 -17.76 -23.50 -12.33
C GLY A 267 -16.46 -22.80 -11.94
N VAL A 268 -16.01 -22.93 -10.68
CA VAL A 268 -14.76 -22.34 -10.21
C VAL A 268 -13.64 -23.38 -10.26
N PHE A 269 -12.60 -23.09 -11.04
CA PHE A 269 -11.41 -23.93 -11.15
C PHE A 269 -10.37 -23.46 -10.12
N TYR A 270 -10.16 -24.24 -9.07
CA TYR A 270 -9.21 -23.93 -8.01
C TYR A 270 -7.95 -24.77 -8.16
N VAL A 271 -6.81 -24.11 -8.39
CA VAL A 271 -5.52 -24.76 -8.60
C VAL A 271 -4.67 -24.58 -7.35
N PHE A 272 -4.28 -25.67 -6.70
CA PHE A 272 -3.40 -25.65 -5.52
C PHE A 272 -1.99 -26.20 -5.81
N SER A 273 -1.77 -26.77 -7.00
CA SER A 273 -0.44 -27.24 -7.41
C SER A 273 0.48 -26.07 -7.81
N SER A 274 1.68 -26.02 -7.26
CA SER A 274 2.74 -25.05 -7.62
C SER A 274 3.32 -25.24 -9.02
N ASN A 275 3.14 -26.43 -9.62
CA ASN A 275 3.67 -26.78 -10.94
C ASN A 275 2.59 -26.82 -12.02
N ALA A 276 1.63 -25.88 -11.99
CA ALA A 276 0.46 -25.86 -12.86
C ALA A 276 0.39 -24.65 -13.80
N ALA A 277 1.55 -24.17 -14.30
CA ALA A 277 1.59 -23.06 -15.26
C ALA A 277 0.61 -23.31 -16.44
N PRO A 278 -0.14 -22.28 -16.90
CA PRO A 278 -0.05 -20.86 -16.54
C PRO A 278 -0.77 -20.45 -15.24
N PHE A 279 -1.33 -21.40 -14.50
CA PHE A 279 -2.03 -21.13 -13.25
C PHE A 279 -1.04 -20.96 -12.08
N GLU A 280 -1.37 -20.04 -11.19
CA GLU A 280 -0.69 -19.83 -9.91
C GLU A 280 -1.25 -20.82 -8.88
N PRO A 281 -0.41 -21.34 -7.96
CA PRO A 281 -0.89 -22.15 -6.85
C PRO A 281 -1.81 -21.35 -5.92
N ASP A 282 -2.68 -22.10 -5.24
CA ASP A 282 -3.65 -21.64 -4.25
C ASP A 282 -4.63 -20.58 -4.79
N LYS A 283 -4.94 -20.60 -6.10
CA LYS A 283 -5.77 -19.58 -6.76
C LYS A 283 -7.00 -20.15 -7.45
N ALA A 284 -8.11 -19.41 -7.33
CA ALA A 284 -9.40 -19.74 -7.95
C ALA A 284 -9.60 -18.93 -9.24
N TYR A 285 -10.06 -19.60 -10.29
CA TYR A 285 -10.24 -19.04 -11.63
C TYR A 285 -11.69 -19.21 -12.11
N ALA A 286 -12.24 -18.16 -12.72
CA ALA A 286 -13.48 -18.25 -13.49
C ALA A 286 -13.22 -18.91 -14.85
N PRO A 287 -14.22 -19.53 -15.50
CA PRO A 287 -14.07 -20.17 -16.81
C PRO A 287 -13.43 -19.27 -17.87
N PHE A 288 -13.83 -18.00 -17.95
CA PHE A 288 -13.25 -17.04 -18.89
C PHE A 288 -11.78 -16.76 -18.60
N THR A 289 -11.36 -16.76 -17.33
CA THR A 289 -9.95 -16.59 -16.98
C THR A 289 -9.14 -17.84 -17.34
N VAL A 290 -9.70 -19.04 -17.14
CA VAL A 290 -9.08 -20.30 -17.60
C VAL A 290 -8.88 -20.26 -19.12
N TYR A 291 -9.93 -19.89 -19.88
CA TYR A 291 -9.86 -19.73 -21.33
C TYR A 291 -8.81 -18.71 -21.76
N THR A 292 -8.79 -17.54 -21.13
CA THR A 292 -7.83 -16.47 -21.44
C THR A 292 -6.39 -16.91 -21.19
N LEU A 293 -6.13 -17.64 -20.10
CA LEU A 293 -4.78 -18.10 -19.76
C LEU A 293 -4.29 -19.21 -20.69
N LEU A 294 -5.15 -20.18 -21.02
CA LEU A 294 -4.77 -21.33 -21.83
C LEU A 294 -4.71 -21.02 -23.34
N GLU A 295 -5.65 -20.23 -23.87
CA GLU A 295 -5.77 -19.96 -25.31
C GLU A 295 -5.10 -18.65 -25.74
N HIS A 296 -5.05 -17.65 -24.85
CA HIS A 296 -4.64 -16.27 -25.20
C HIS A 296 -3.49 -15.73 -24.34
N ALA A 297 -2.78 -16.60 -23.61
CA ALA A 297 -1.62 -16.25 -22.78
C ALA A 297 -1.87 -15.07 -21.80
N GLY A 298 -3.10 -14.91 -21.33
CA GLY A 298 -3.48 -13.83 -20.41
C GLY A 298 -3.96 -12.54 -21.10
N ASP A 299 -4.04 -12.47 -22.43
CA ASP A 299 -4.62 -11.33 -23.14
C ASP A 299 -6.16 -11.38 -23.14
N PHE A 300 -6.76 -10.70 -22.17
CA PHE A 300 -8.21 -10.64 -21.99
C PHE A 300 -8.94 -9.94 -23.14
N ALA A 301 -8.29 -9.03 -23.87
CA ALA A 301 -8.92 -8.32 -24.99
C ALA A 301 -9.00 -9.23 -26.21
N ALA A 302 -7.91 -9.94 -26.52
CA ALA A 302 -7.87 -10.96 -27.57
C ALA A 302 -8.88 -12.10 -27.27
N ALA A 303 -8.91 -12.58 -26.03
CA ALA A 303 -9.85 -13.62 -25.61
C ALA A 303 -11.31 -13.18 -25.75
N ALA A 304 -11.65 -11.96 -25.34
CA ALA A 304 -13.02 -11.44 -25.50
C ALA A 304 -13.42 -11.25 -26.97
N ALA A 305 -12.48 -10.89 -27.85
CA ALA A 305 -12.72 -10.78 -29.29
C ALA A 305 -12.94 -12.15 -29.95
N ALA A 306 -12.14 -13.17 -29.59
CA ALA A 306 -12.31 -14.54 -30.06
C ALA A 306 -13.66 -15.13 -29.63
N LEU A 307 -14.02 -14.99 -28.35
CA LEU A 307 -15.31 -15.43 -27.84
C LEU A 307 -16.49 -14.74 -28.53
N ARG A 308 -16.36 -13.46 -28.89
CA ARG A 308 -17.38 -12.77 -29.68
C ARG A 308 -17.54 -13.38 -31.08
N ALA A 309 -16.44 -13.75 -31.73
CA ALA A 309 -16.48 -14.45 -33.02
C ALA A 309 -17.12 -15.84 -32.90
N ASP A 310 -16.94 -16.52 -31.77
CA ASP A 310 -17.57 -17.80 -31.44
C ASP A 310 -19.04 -17.66 -30.97
N GLY A 311 -19.60 -16.46 -31.03
CA GLY A 311 -21.01 -16.19 -30.72
C GLY A 311 -21.31 -16.01 -29.24
N TYR A 312 -20.35 -15.60 -28.42
CA TYR A 312 -20.57 -15.18 -27.03
C TYR A 312 -20.78 -13.66 -26.92
N GLY A 313 -21.75 -13.24 -26.09
CA GLY A 313 -22.15 -11.83 -25.91
C GLY A 313 -23.27 -11.37 -26.86
N ASP A 314 -23.82 -10.18 -26.62
CA ASP A 314 -24.95 -9.64 -27.40
C ASP A 314 -24.49 -9.01 -28.72
N THR A 315 -25.18 -9.34 -29.81
CA THR A 315 -25.06 -8.65 -31.11
C THR A 315 -26.14 -7.59 -31.21
N GLY A 316 -25.96 -6.46 -30.54
CA GLY A 316 -26.85 -5.31 -30.70
C GLY A 316 -26.78 -4.76 -32.14
N ASP A 317 -27.95 -4.61 -32.77
CA ASP A 317 -28.18 -4.24 -34.16
C ASP A 317 -27.31 -3.08 -34.68
N ASP A 318 -26.55 -3.38 -35.74
CA ASP A 318 -25.85 -2.42 -36.60
C ASP A 318 -26.88 -1.82 -37.58
N ALA A 319 -27.70 -0.88 -37.10
CA ALA A 319 -28.67 -0.16 -37.92
C ALA A 319 -28.09 1.18 -38.42
N ASP A 320 -27.59 1.13 -39.66
CA ASP A 320 -27.72 2.15 -40.72
C ASP A 320 -27.47 3.62 -40.32
N VAL A 321 -26.18 4.03 -40.35
CA VAL A 321 -25.80 5.46 -40.32
C VAL A 321 -25.61 5.96 -41.75
N ASP A 322 -26.58 6.73 -42.24
CA ASP A 322 -26.56 7.41 -43.53
C ASP A 322 -25.45 8.49 -43.59
N LEU A 323 -24.45 8.27 -44.45
CA LEU A 323 -23.28 9.13 -44.67
C LEU A 323 -23.47 10.18 -45.79
N SER A 324 -24.69 10.39 -46.29
CA SER A 324 -24.95 11.27 -47.44
C SER A 324 -24.77 12.78 -47.17
N HIS A 325 -24.52 13.21 -45.93
CA HIS A 325 -24.33 14.62 -45.58
C HIS A 325 -22.88 15.11 -45.46
N PHE A 326 -21.86 14.24 -45.57
CA PHE A 326 -20.45 14.66 -45.60
C PHE A 326 -19.98 15.02 -47.02
N ARG A 327 -20.48 16.14 -47.55
CA ARG A 327 -19.80 16.83 -48.66
C ARG A 327 -19.00 18.01 -48.11
N CYS A 328 -17.69 17.83 -48.10
CA CYS A 328 -16.69 18.86 -47.81
C CYS A 328 -16.90 20.09 -48.71
N ASN A 329 -17.23 21.22 -48.10
CA ASN A 329 -16.87 22.54 -48.63
C ASN A 329 -16.03 23.24 -47.56
N GLY A 330 -14.75 23.41 -47.88
CA GLY A 330 -13.77 24.02 -47.00
C GLY A 330 -14.10 25.49 -46.72
N THR A 331 -14.27 25.80 -45.44
CA THR A 331 -13.82 27.07 -44.87
C THR A 331 -13.11 26.73 -43.56
N HIS A 332 -11.82 27.00 -43.50
CA HIS A 332 -11.00 26.81 -42.32
C HIS A 332 -11.39 27.91 -41.31
N GLN A 333 -12.33 27.62 -40.42
CA GLN A 333 -12.53 28.46 -39.25
C GLN A 333 -11.42 28.15 -38.24
N PRO A 334 -10.72 29.16 -37.70
CA PRO A 334 -9.73 28.92 -36.66
C PRO A 334 -10.42 28.29 -35.45
N ILE A 335 -9.92 27.14 -35.02
CA ILE A 335 -10.35 26.47 -33.79
C ILE A 335 -10.08 27.45 -32.65
N PRO A 336 -11.09 27.80 -31.82
CA PRO A 336 -10.88 28.71 -30.70
C PRO A 336 -9.86 28.10 -29.75
N THR A 337 -8.82 28.87 -29.45
CA THR A 337 -7.72 28.52 -28.54
C THR A 337 -8.29 28.18 -27.17
N ARG A 338 -8.27 26.88 -26.80
CA ARG A 338 -8.71 26.43 -25.47
C ARG A 338 -7.66 26.90 -24.45
N ALA A 339 -8.05 27.73 -23.50
CA ALA A 339 -7.18 28.10 -22.39
C ALA A 339 -6.78 26.83 -21.60
N PRO A 340 -5.54 26.75 -21.09
CA PRO A 340 -5.09 25.58 -20.33
C PRO A 340 -6.01 25.36 -19.12
N GLU A 341 -6.45 24.11 -18.91
CA GLU A 341 -7.42 23.76 -17.86
C GLU A 341 -6.94 24.10 -16.44
N HIS A 342 -5.63 24.03 -16.24
CA HIS A 342 -4.93 24.38 -15.01
C HIS A 342 -3.75 25.32 -15.34
N PRO A 343 -3.84 26.63 -15.08
CA PRO A 343 -2.73 27.55 -15.35
C PRO A 343 -1.56 27.32 -14.37
N ASP A 344 -0.34 27.55 -14.84
CA ASP A 344 0.85 27.49 -13.97
C ASP A 344 0.85 28.69 -13.00
N PRO A 345 0.73 28.48 -11.66
CA PRO A 345 0.82 29.59 -10.70
C PRO A 345 2.25 30.14 -10.55
N GLY A 346 3.25 29.50 -11.15
CA GLY A 346 4.65 29.87 -11.04
C GLY A 346 5.37 29.21 -9.85
N PRO A 347 6.61 29.64 -9.57
CA PRO A 347 7.37 29.17 -8.41
C PRO A 347 6.76 29.70 -7.10
N LEU A 348 6.88 28.93 -6.02
CA LEU A 348 6.43 29.33 -4.69
C LEU A 348 7.06 30.68 -4.28
N PRO A 349 6.26 31.71 -3.97
CA PRO A 349 6.77 32.97 -3.47
C PRO A 349 7.60 32.80 -2.19
N VAL A 350 8.73 33.51 -2.11
CA VAL A 350 9.73 33.33 -1.06
C VAL A 350 9.20 33.74 0.31
N GLU A 351 8.33 34.73 0.35
CA GLU A 351 7.63 35.24 1.52
C GLU A 351 6.72 34.18 2.14
N LEU A 352 6.14 33.28 1.33
CA LEU A 352 5.28 32.20 1.83
C LEU A 352 6.08 31.08 2.49
N CYS A 353 7.40 31.03 2.31
CA CYS A 353 8.28 30.13 3.06
C CYS A 353 8.59 30.64 4.48
N ARG A 354 8.19 31.86 4.84
CA ARG A 354 8.49 32.44 6.16
C ARG A 354 7.28 32.36 7.09
N VAL A 355 7.52 31.79 8.27
CA VAL A 355 6.53 31.70 9.35
C VAL A 355 7.15 32.28 10.63
N PRO A 356 6.51 33.22 11.33
CA PRO A 356 7.09 33.86 12.51
C PRO A 356 7.48 32.88 13.62
N GLY A 357 8.48 33.27 14.41
CA GLY A 357 8.97 32.51 15.56
C GLY A 357 9.76 31.26 15.18
N PHE A 358 9.49 30.15 15.85
CA PHE A 358 10.35 28.95 15.87
C PHE A 358 10.72 28.42 14.47
N ILE A 359 9.76 28.34 13.53
CA ILE A 359 10.01 27.85 12.17
C ILE A 359 11.07 28.72 11.47
N SER A 360 10.90 30.05 11.44
CA SER A 360 11.88 30.92 10.78
C SER A 360 13.23 30.93 11.49
N GLU A 361 13.29 30.79 12.81
CA GLU A 361 14.56 30.72 13.54
C GLU A 361 15.34 29.44 13.21
N VAL A 362 14.66 28.30 13.13
CA VAL A 362 15.26 27.03 12.67
C VAL A 362 15.69 27.14 11.21
N MET A 363 14.88 27.78 10.36
CA MET A 363 15.24 28.04 8.97
C MET A 363 16.51 28.89 8.87
N ASP A 364 16.61 29.97 9.63
CA ASP A 364 17.76 30.87 9.60
C ASP A 364 19.03 30.13 10.04
N HIS A 365 18.95 29.35 11.12
CA HIS A 365 20.06 28.50 11.53
C HIS A 365 20.47 27.50 10.43
N CYS A 366 19.50 26.86 9.79
CA CYS A 366 19.75 25.92 8.69
C CYS A 366 20.41 26.64 7.50
N LEU A 367 19.95 27.82 7.12
CA LEU A 367 20.49 28.59 6.00
C LEU A 367 21.90 29.12 6.29
N THR A 368 22.17 29.59 7.51
CA THR A 368 23.49 30.08 7.92
C THR A 368 24.54 28.98 8.00
N THR A 369 24.15 27.75 8.33
CA THR A 369 25.11 26.64 8.50
C THR A 369 25.24 25.76 7.26
N ALA A 370 24.24 25.74 6.36
CA ALA A 370 24.25 24.86 5.20
C ALA A 370 25.37 25.23 4.21
N PRO A 371 26.13 24.26 3.68
CA PRO A 371 27.09 24.51 2.61
C PRO A 371 26.42 25.03 1.32
N TYR A 372 25.16 24.66 1.09
CA TYR A 372 24.32 25.18 0.01
C TYR A 372 22.97 25.64 0.58
N PRO A 373 22.82 26.92 0.93
CA PRO A 373 21.60 27.44 1.51
C PRO A 373 20.42 27.32 0.55
N ASN A 374 19.31 26.77 1.03
CA ASN A 374 18.11 26.57 0.23
C ASN A 374 16.86 26.81 1.07
N LEU A 375 16.10 27.85 0.70
CA LEU A 375 14.94 28.33 1.46
C LEU A 375 13.83 27.28 1.55
N ALA A 376 13.50 26.62 0.43
CA ALA A 376 12.47 25.59 0.38
C ALA A 376 12.81 24.39 1.27
N LEU A 377 14.07 23.91 1.20
CA LEU A 377 14.53 22.80 2.02
C LEU A 377 14.55 23.14 3.51
N ALA A 378 15.03 24.34 3.86
CA ALA A 378 15.02 24.84 5.23
C ALA A 378 13.59 24.96 5.79
N PHE A 379 12.67 25.51 5.00
CA PHE A 379 11.25 25.63 5.35
C PHE A 379 10.61 24.26 5.60
N CYS A 380 10.77 23.31 4.68
CA CYS A 380 10.19 21.97 4.85
C CYS A 380 10.73 21.27 6.10
N GLY A 381 12.05 21.34 6.36
CA GLY A 381 12.65 20.76 7.56
C GLY A 381 12.13 21.38 8.85
N ALA A 382 12.08 22.72 8.91
CA ALA A 382 11.62 23.46 10.09
C ALA A 382 10.11 23.26 10.36
N LEU A 383 9.28 23.28 9.31
CA LEU A 383 7.84 23.00 9.41
C LEU A 383 7.59 21.59 9.96
N SER A 384 8.30 20.59 9.45
CA SER A 384 8.18 19.21 9.92
C SER A 384 8.66 19.04 11.37
N LEU A 385 9.68 19.79 11.81
CA LEU A 385 10.11 19.79 13.21
C LEU A 385 9.05 20.40 14.13
N GLN A 386 8.50 21.57 13.78
CA GLN A 386 7.41 22.19 14.55
C GLN A 386 6.19 21.28 14.63
N ALA A 387 5.87 20.59 13.52
CA ALA A 387 4.74 19.66 13.44
C ALA A 387 4.83 18.50 14.44
N VAL A 388 6.01 17.86 14.56
CA VAL A 388 6.19 16.74 15.50
C VAL A 388 6.30 17.22 16.95
N LEU A 389 6.92 18.39 17.20
CA LEU A 389 7.06 18.97 18.54
C LEU A 389 5.71 19.34 19.17
N ALA A 390 4.86 20.01 18.40
CA ALA A 390 3.50 20.37 18.80
C ALA A 390 2.53 19.17 18.76
N GLY A 391 2.78 18.21 17.86
CA GLY A 391 2.18 16.89 17.75
C GLY A 391 0.83 16.68 18.45
N ARG A 392 0.85 15.86 19.51
CA ARG A 392 -0.33 15.46 20.29
C ARG A 392 -0.74 16.49 21.36
N LYS A 393 -0.16 17.70 21.33
CA LYS A 393 -0.26 18.70 22.41
C LYS A 393 -1.18 19.85 22.04
N VAL A 394 -1.45 20.09 20.77
CA VAL A 394 -2.31 21.18 20.32
C VAL A 394 -3.30 20.73 19.26
N ARG A 395 -4.41 21.46 19.17
CA ARG A 395 -5.45 21.29 18.16
C ARG A 395 -6.13 22.61 17.85
N ASP A 396 -6.78 22.72 16.69
CA ASP A 396 -7.71 23.81 16.44
C ASP A 396 -9.13 23.48 16.95
N GLN A 397 -10.06 24.43 16.80
CA GLN A 397 -11.47 24.24 17.17
C GLN A 397 -12.18 23.14 16.35
N GLY A 398 -11.65 22.80 15.17
CA GLY A 398 -12.17 21.72 14.31
C GLY A 398 -11.53 20.36 14.62
N ASP A 399 -10.75 20.27 15.70
CA ASP A 399 -10.02 19.08 16.13
C ASP A 399 -8.94 18.60 15.14
N ASN A 400 -8.45 19.49 14.26
CA ASN A 400 -7.31 19.24 13.41
C ASN A 400 -6.03 19.14 14.24
N ARG A 401 -5.12 18.25 13.81
CA ARG A 401 -3.83 17.99 14.45
C ARG A 401 -2.69 18.48 13.56
N THR A 402 -1.48 18.53 14.10
CA THR A 402 -0.29 19.03 13.40
C THR A 402 0.39 18.01 12.48
N ASN A 403 -0.19 16.81 12.30
CA ASN A 403 0.38 15.78 11.42
C ASN A 403 0.38 16.24 9.96
N LEU A 404 1.53 16.14 9.29
CA LEU A 404 1.74 16.62 7.92
C LEU A 404 2.66 15.69 7.13
N TYR A 405 2.40 15.59 5.82
CA TYR A 405 3.33 15.00 4.87
C TYR A 405 3.90 16.08 3.96
N VAL A 406 5.21 16.27 4.03
CA VAL A 406 5.95 17.33 3.33
C VAL A 406 6.94 16.66 2.40
N LEU A 407 6.92 17.07 1.13
CA LEU A 407 7.84 16.61 0.11
C LEU A 407 8.60 17.79 -0.46
N ALA A 408 9.92 17.82 -0.27
CA ALA A 408 10.76 18.81 -0.92
C ALA A 408 11.39 18.23 -2.19
N LEU A 409 11.04 18.80 -3.34
CA LEU A 409 11.56 18.42 -4.64
C LEU A 409 12.81 19.24 -4.95
N ALA A 410 13.96 18.59 -5.01
CA ALA A 410 15.23 19.28 -5.14
C ALA A 410 16.21 18.49 -6.02
N TYR A 411 17.07 19.17 -6.77
CA TYR A 411 18.10 18.49 -7.58
C TYR A 411 19.21 17.91 -6.70
N SER A 412 20.04 17.01 -7.26
CA SER A 412 21.20 16.49 -6.54
C SER A 412 22.17 17.60 -6.14
N SER A 413 22.82 17.43 -4.98
CA SER A 413 23.87 18.35 -4.48
C SER A 413 23.42 19.78 -4.12
N VAL A 414 22.14 19.99 -3.84
CA VAL A 414 21.59 21.30 -3.41
C VAL A 414 21.41 21.45 -1.89
N GLY A 415 21.94 20.51 -1.08
CA GLY A 415 21.91 20.58 0.38
C GLY A 415 20.73 19.89 1.07
N LYS A 416 20.14 18.85 0.46
CA LYS A 416 18.96 18.13 0.96
C LYS A 416 19.14 17.49 2.34
N ASP A 417 20.38 17.14 2.69
CA ASP A 417 20.72 16.47 3.94
C ASP A 417 20.74 17.42 5.13
N TRP A 418 20.98 18.72 4.90
CA TRP A 418 21.24 19.68 5.96
C TRP A 418 20.06 19.90 6.90
N PRO A 419 18.82 20.15 6.41
CA PRO A 419 17.67 20.31 7.30
C PRO A 419 17.41 19.06 8.15
N ARG A 420 17.65 17.87 7.59
CA ARG A 420 17.50 16.60 8.35
C ARG A 420 18.51 16.49 9.49
N LYS A 421 19.75 16.93 9.26
CA LYS A 421 20.80 16.97 10.29
C LYS A 421 20.46 17.98 11.38
N VAL A 422 19.98 19.18 11.02
CA VAL A 422 19.51 20.19 11.99
C VAL A 422 18.40 19.62 12.87
N ASN A 423 17.37 19.01 12.28
CA ASN A 423 16.26 18.38 13.01
C ASN A 423 16.76 17.26 13.94
N THR A 424 17.64 16.40 13.43
CA THR A 424 18.22 15.29 14.22
C THR A 424 18.96 15.81 15.44
N HIS A 425 19.74 16.88 15.26
CA HIS A 425 20.55 17.46 16.32
C HIS A 425 19.70 18.13 17.41
N ILE A 426 18.66 18.88 17.02
CA ILE A 426 17.71 19.49 17.96
C ILE A 426 16.99 18.39 18.76
N LEU A 427 16.41 17.40 18.08
CA LEU A 427 15.66 16.31 18.73
C LEU A 427 16.55 15.45 19.64
N HIS A 428 17.80 15.20 19.25
CA HIS A 428 18.76 14.50 20.08
C HIS A 428 19.06 15.27 21.38
N ARG A 429 19.32 16.57 21.30
CA ARG A 429 19.65 17.42 22.45
C ARG A 429 18.50 17.54 23.47
N ILE A 430 17.25 17.53 23.02
CA ILE A 430 16.07 17.57 23.90
C ILE A 430 15.55 16.17 24.30
N GLY A 431 16.29 15.10 23.99
CA GLY A 431 15.94 13.73 24.40
C GLY A 431 14.82 13.06 23.60
N LEU A 432 14.45 13.57 22.44
CA LEU A 432 13.36 13.05 21.58
C LEU A 432 13.88 12.29 20.35
N VAL A 433 15.08 11.71 20.41
CA VAL A 433 15.66 10.94 19.29
C VAL A 433 14.81 9.71 18.91
N GLY A 434 14.07 9.12 19.86
CA GLY A 434 13.14 8.01 19.63
C GLY A 434 11.90 8.38 18.80
N SER A 435 11.70 9.67 18.52
CA SER A 435 10.68 10.18 17.61
C SER A 435 11.17 10.32 16.17
N LEU A 436 12.38 9.87 15.83
CA LEU A 436 12.92 9.91 14.46
C LEU A 436 12.84 8.54 13.76
N GLY A 437 12.43 8.58 12.50
CA GLY A 437 12.53 7.47 11.56
C GLY A 437 13.27 7.87 10.29
N GLU A 438 13.99 6.95 9.66
CA GLU A 438 14.74 7.23 8.43
C GLU A 438 13.98 6.74 7.19
N LYS A 439 13.65 5.45 7.12
CA LYS A 439 12.98 4.83 5.97
C LYS A 439 11.78 3.99 6.38
N PHE A 440 10.80 3.89 5.48
CA PHE A 440 9.65 3.00 5.63
C PHE A 440 10.04 1.56 5.27
N ALA A 441 9.93 0.63 6.23
CA ALA A 441 10.19 -0.78 5.97
C ALA A 441 8.93 -1.58 5.55
N SER A 442 7.78 -1.24 6.13
CA SER A 442 6.45 -1.85 5.87
C SER A 442 5.36 -1.01 6.56
N GLY A 443 4.09 -1.19 6.16
CA GLY A 443 2.95 -0.57 6.85
C GLY A 443 2.85 -1.04 8.31
N GLU A 444 3.08 -2.33 8.55
CA GLU A 444 3.16 -2.94 9.87
C GLU A 444 4.24 -2.33 10.76
N GLY A 445 5.39 -2.00 10.17
CA GLY A 445 6.49 -1.33 10.85
C GLY A 445 6.13 0.09 11.29
N ILE A 446 5.41 0.85 10.45
CA ILE A 446 4.92 2.19 10.81
C ILE A 446 3.98 2.11 12.01
N GLN A 447 3.03 1.17 12.01
CA GLN A 447 2.13 0.96 13.14
C GLN A 447 2.88 0.57 14.42
N ASP A 448 3.82 -0.38 14.32
CA ASP A 448 4.59 -0.83 15.49
C ASP A 448 5.47 0.29 16.06
N SER A 449 6.06 1.13 15.21
CA SER A 449 6.82 2.30 15.65
C SER A 449 5.92 3.35 16.31
N LEU A 450 4.75 3.65 15.73
CA LEU A 450 3.79 4.60 16.31
C LEU A 450 3.18 4.11 17.63
N PHE A 451 3.10 2.80 17.83
CA PHE A 451 2.70 2.24 19.12
C PHE A 451 3.72 2.50 20.23
N LEU A 452 5.02 2.49 19.90
CA LEU A 452 6.09 2.80 20.84
C LEU A 452 6.26 4.31 21.04
N SER A 453 6.24 5.05 19.94
CA SER A 453 6.39 6.52 19.88
C SER A 453 5.22 7.11 19.10
N PRO A 454 4.11 7.52 19.76
CA PRO A 454 2.92 8.01 19.07
C PRO A 454 3.09 9.34 18.32
N ALA A 455 4.23 10.03 18.49
CA ALA A 455 4.63 11.18 17.67
C ALA A 455 5.97 10.86 16.99
N LEU A 456 5.95 10.76 15.66
CA LEU A 456 7.09 10.34 14.84
C LEU A 456 7.30 11.28 13.65
N LEU A 457 8.57 11.61 13.40
CA LEU A 457 9.06 12.31 12.23
C LEU A 457 9.92 11.37 11.38
N PHE A 458 9.41 10.97 10.22
CA PHE A 458 10.19 10.24 9.22
C PHE A 458 10.89 11.22 8.29
N GLN A 459 12.21 11.11 8.17
CA GLN A 459 13.03 11.95 7.30
C GLN A 459 13.64 11.09 6.18
N THR A 460 12.87 10.86 5.13
CA THR A 460 13.22 9.90 4.07
C THR A 460 13.83 10.61 2.87
N ASP A 461 15.10 10.29 2.56
CA ASP A 461 15.70 10.67 1.28
C ASP A 461 15.26 9.75 0.15
N GLU A 462 15.24 10.28 -1.07
CA GLU A 462 14.85 9.58 -2.30
C GLU A 462 13.50 8.85 -2.17
N ILE A 463 12.51 9.56 -1.62
CA ILE A 463 11.17 8.98 -1.43
C ILE A 463 10.51 8.59 -2.76
N ASP A 464 10.96 9.15 -3.88
CA ASP A 464 10.58 8.72 -5.23
C ASP A 464 10.91 7.26 -5.52
N GLY A 465 11.98 6.70 -4.93
CA GLY A 465 12.28 5.27 -5.04
C GLY A 465 11.20 4.39 -4.41
N LEU A 466 10.59 4.83 -3.30
CA LEU A 466 9.43 4.16 -2.71
C LEU A 466 8.21 4.23 -3.64
N LEU A 467 7.92 5.40 -4.21
CA LEU A 467 6.78 5.59 -5.13
C LEU A 467 6.94 4.79 -6.42
N GLN A 468 8.16 4.73 -6.98
CA GLN A 468 8.46 3.88 -8.13
C GLN A 468 8.30 2.40 -7.80
N SER A 469 8.73 1.97 -6.61
CA SER A 469 8.56 0.59 -6.17
C SER A 469 7.08 0.24 -6.04
N ILE A 470 6.25 1.17 -5.56
CA ILE A 470 4.79 0.99 -5.52
C ILE A 470 4.20 0.84 -6.94
N ASN A 471 4.62 1.67 -7.90
CA ASN A 471 4.09 1.59 -9.27
C ASN A 471 4.56 0.34 -10.04
N LYS A 472 5.78 -0.15 -9.78
CA LYS A 472 6.37 -1.29 -10.49
C LYS A 472 6.03 -2.64 -9.86
N ALA A 473 5.69 -2.67 -8.57
CA ALA A 473 5.47 -3.91 -7.86
C ALA A 473 4.05 -4.44 -8.08
N HIS A 474 3.95 -5.71 -8.46
CA HIS A 474 2.73 -6.53 -8.28
C HIS A 474 2.57 -7.01 -6.81
N ASP A 475 3.39 -6.50 -5.89
CA ASP A 475 3.54 -6.97 -4.50
C ASP A 475 2.68 -6.16 -3.51
N ALA A 476 1.76 -6.85 -2.83
CA ALA A 476 0.85 -6.31 -1.82
C ALA A 476 1.55 -5.54 -0.67
N ARG A 477 2.83 -5.82 -0.41
CA ARG A 477 3.60 -5.16 0.66
C ARG A 477 3.74 -3.66 0.47
N HIS A 478 3.98 -3.20 -0.76
CA HIS A 478 4.20 -1.78 -1.05
C HIS A 478 2.89 -0.98 -1.04
N GLU A 479 1.79 -1.60 -1.48
CA GLU A 479 0.45 -1.00 -1.38
C GLU A 479 0.02 -0.77 0.08
N ASN A 480 0.36 -1.71 0.96
CA ASN A 480 0.07 -1.61 2.40
C ASN A 480 0.73 -0.38 3.06
N ILE A 481 1.93 0.03 2.59
CA ILE A 481 2.59 1.25 3.09
C ILE A 481 1.74 2.48 2.79
N LEU A 482 1.27 2.67 1.55
CA LEU A 482 0.41 3.81 1.20
C LEU A 482 -0.90 3.79 1.98
N GLY A 483 -1.56 2.63 2.06
CA GLY A 483 -2.78 2.47 2.84
C GLY A 483 -2.58 2.83 4.32
N THR A 484 -1.44 2.43 4.89
CA THR A 484 -1.09 2.79 6.28
C THR A 484 -0.83 4.29 6.43
N LEU A 485 -0.08 4.92 5.53
CA LEU A 485 0.15 6.38 5.57
C LEU A 485 -1.19 7.14 5.50
N LEU A 486 -2.06 6.80 4.55
CA LEU A 486 -3.41 7.39 4.46
C LEU A 486 -4.21 7.23 5.76
N THR A 487 -4.16 6.04 6.35
CA THR A 487 -4.85 5.73 7.59
C THR A 487 -4.29 6.53 8.76
N MET A 488 -2.97 6.57 8.93
CA MET A 488 -2.33 7.32 10.02
C MET A 488 -2.57 8.82 9.90
N TYR A 489 -2.61 9.36 8.69
CA TYR A 489 -2.94 10.77 8.46
C TYR A 489 -4.35 11.11 8.93
N SER A 490 -5.33 10.27 8.59
CA SER A 490 -6.73 10.47 8.96
C SER A 490 -7.05 10.08 10.40
N ALA A 491 -6.27 9.20 11.02
CA ALA A 491 -6.49 8.76 12.40
C ALA A 491 -5.96 9.73 13.47
N ALA A 492 -5.34 10.86 13.09
CA ALA A 492 -4.58 11.69 14.02
C ALA A 492 -5.36 12.23 15.23
N ASN A 493 -6.68 12.41 15.10
CA ASN A 493 -7.57 12.84 16.17
C ASN A 493 -8.44 11.70 16.76
N SER A 494 -8.12 10.44 16.44
CA SER A 494 -8.89 9.27 16.88
C SER A 494 -8.02 8.19 17.52
N ILE A 495 -8.68 7.14 18.02
CA ILE A 495 -8.03 5.96 18.57
C ILE A 495 -7.94 4.93 17.45
N TYR A 496 -6.72 4.62 17.02
CA TYR A 496 -6.49 3.61 15.99
C TYR A 496 -6.28 2.24 16.63
N PRO A 497 -7.20 1.26 16.44
CA PRO A 497 -6.98 -0.10 16.90
C PRO A 497 -5.91 -0.74 16.03
N MET A 498 -4.85 -1.24 16.68
CA MET A 498 -3.82 -1.94 15.91
C MET A 498 -4.34 -3.23 15.30
N ARG A 499 -3.66 -3.69 14.25
CA ARG A 499 -3.92 -5.00 13.64
C ARG A 499 -3.83 -6.12 14.69
N ARG A 500 -4.79 -7.05 14.64
CA ARG A 500 -4.76 -8.25 15.50
C ARG A 500 -3.64 -9.17 15.02
N LYS A 501 -2.65 -9.40 15.87
CA LYS A 501 -1.62 -10.41 15.64
C LYS A 501 -2.13 -11.72 16.23
N ALA A 502 -2.14 -12.79 15.44
CA ALA A 502 -2.54 -14.11 15.91
C ALA A 502 -1.77 -14.47 17.20
N GLY A 503 -2.48 -14.90 18.25
CA GLY A 503 -1.88 -15.31 19.52
C GLY A 503 -1.39 -14.20 20.45
N LYS A 504 -1.82 -12.94 20.28
CA LYS A 504 -1.60 -11.85 21.26
C LYS A 504 -2.93 -11.39 21.88
N GLU A 505 -2.89 -10.94 23.14
CA GLU A 505 -4.00 -10.20 23.77
C GLU A 505 -4.37 -8.94 22.98
N ALA A 506 -5.47 -8.30 23.37
CA ALA A 506 -6.14 -7.19 22.68
C ALA A 506 -5.12 -6.26 21.98
N PRO A 507 -5.35 -5.92 20.70
CA PRO A 507 -4.31 -5.46 19.77
C PRO A 507 -3.44 -4.26 20.19
N GLY A 508 -3.70 -3.60 21.32
CA GLY A 508 -3.17 -2.29 21.62
C GLY A 508 -3.86 -1.24 20.74
N VAL A 509 -3.78 0.00 21.18
CA VAL A 509 -4.31 1.13 20.40
C VAL A 509 -3.21 2.16 20.23
N ILE A 510 -3.20 2.80 19.08
CA ILE A 510 -2.40 4.00 18.86
C ILE A 510 -3.37 5.16 19.07
N ASP A 511 -3.27 5.80 20.24
CA ASP A 511 -4.18 6.87 20.64
C ASP A 511 -3.68 8.23 20.10
N GLN A 512 -4.43 8.83 19.18
CA GLN A 512 -4.08 10.09 18.50
C GLN A 512 -2.67 10.07 17.90
N PRO A 513 -2.40 9.23 16.88
CA PRO A 513 -1.10 9.19 16.21
C PRO A 513 -0.74 10.54 15.57
N CYS A 514 0.49 11.01 15.79
CA CYS A 514 1.07 12.11 15.04
C CYS A 514 2.21 11.58 14.17
N LEU A 515 1.90 11.28 12.91
CA LEU A 515 2.91 10.90 11.92
C LEU A 515 3.23 12.10 11.02
N VAL A 516 4.46 12.58 11.08
CA VAL A 516 5.01 13.59 10.19
C VAL A 516 5.99 12.92 9.23
N VAL A 517 5.86 13.21 7.94
CA VAL A 517 6.77 12.71 6.90
C VAL A 517 7.44 13.90 6.26
N TYR A 518 8.77 13.90 6.25
CA TYR A 518 9.61 14.82 5.50
C TYR A 518 10.40 14.02 4.46
N GLY A 519 9.89 14.02 3.23
CA GLY A 519 10.52 13.37 2.08
C GLY A 519 11.35 14.35 1.26
N THR A 520 12.44 13.88 0.66
CA THR A 520 13.09 14.57 -0.46
C THR A 520 13.11 13.70 -1.70
N ALA A 521 12.90 14.29 -2.87
CA ALA A 521 12.97 13.60 -4.15
C ALA A 521 13.56 14.52 -5.22
N ILE A 522 13.98 13.95 -6.35
CA ILE A 522 14.33 14.73 -7.54
C ILE A 522 13.04 15.00 -8.33
N PRO A 523 12.76 16.25 -8.77
CA PRO A 523 11.49 16.59 -9.44
C PRO A 523 11.17 15.65 -10.61
N THR A 524 12.14 15.41 -11.51
CA THR A 524 11.95 14.56 -12.69
C THR A 524 11.60 13.11 -12.33
N HIS A 525 12.25 12.54 -11.32
CA HIS A 525 11.99 11.17 -10.88
C HIS A 525 10.65 11.06 -10.17
N TYR A 526 10.34 12.03 -9.31
CA TYR A 526 9.07 12.08 -8.59
C TYR A 526 7.89 12.13 -9.55
N TYR A 527 7.87 13.09 -10.47
CA TYR A 527 6.76 13.24 -11.41
C TYR A 527 6.64 12.05 -12.37
N SER A 528 7.75 11.42 -12.76
CA SER A 528 7.71 10.18 -13.55
C SER A 528 7.19 8.96 -12.77
N ALA A 529 7.19 9.04 -11.44
CA ALA A 529 6.71 8.00 -10.54
C ALA A 529 5.25 8.23 -10.12
N LEU A 530 4.58 9.27 -10.61
CA LEU A 530 3.15 9.47 -10.34
C LEU A 530 2.30 8.67 -11.34
N SER A 531 1.23 8.08 -10.83
CA SER A 531 0.19 7.41 -11.63
C SER A 531 -1.17 8.03 -11.31
N GLU A 532 -2.12 7.95 -12.25
CA GLU A 532 -3.49 8.45 -12.07
C GLU A 532 -4.16 7.87 -10.82
N ARG A 533 -3.90 6.59 -10.51
CA ARG A 533 -4.34 5.92 -9.29
C ARG A 533 -3.84 6.62 -8.01
N MET A 534 -2.60 7.11 -8.00
CA MET A 534 -2.05 7.83 -6.83
C MET A 534 -2.61 9.25 -6.68
N LEU A 535 -3.01 9.86 -7.79
CA LEU A 535 -3.66 11.16 -7.77
C LEU A 535 -5.09 11.07 -7.19
N THR A 536 -5.80 9.98 -7.49
CA THR A 536 -7.20 9.78 -7.11
C THR A 536 -7.41 9.04 -5.79
N ASN A 537 -6.42 8.29 -5.29
CA ASN A 537 -6.52 7.58 -3.99
C ASN A 537 -6.35 8.50 -2.76
N GLY A 538 -6.11 9.80 -2.97
CA GLY A 538 -5.99 10.81 -1.92
C GLY A 538 -4.65 10.89 -1.21
N PHE A 539 -3.62 10.11 -1.60
CA PHE A 539 -2.26 10.24 -1.05
C PHE A 539 -1.61 11.54 -1.50
N PHE A 540 -1.68 11.81 -2.80
CA PHE A 540 -1.13 13.02 -3.40
C PHE A 540 -1.76 14.30 -2.82
N ALA A 541 -3.09 14.31 -2.64
CA ALA A 541 -3.83 15.44 -2.06
C ALA A 541 -3.51 15.74 -0.58
N ARG A 542 -2.80 14.84 0.13
CA ARG A 542 -2.37 15.06 1.53
C ARG A 542 -0.93 15.57 1.63
N MET A 543 -0.19 15.62 0.53
CA MET A 543 1.20 16.07 0.49
C MET A 543 1.30 17.59 0.32
N LEU A 544 2.24 18.20 1.03
CA LEU A 544 2.73 19.55 0.75
C LEU A 544 4.00 19.41 -0.10
N ILE A 545 3.89 19.68 -1.40
CA ILE A 545 4.98 19.50 -2.36
C ILE A 545 5.65 20.84 -2.61
N VAL A 546 6.88 21.02 -2.13
CA VAL A 546 7.62 22.28 -2.29
C VAL A 546 8.81 22.06 -3.23
N GLU A 547 8.83 22.78 -4.35
CA GLU A 547 9.93 22.73 -5.30
C GLU A 547 11.05 23.69 -4.89
N SER A 548 12.26 23.16 -4.76
CA SER A 548 13.46 23.96 -4.63
C SER A 548 13.84 24.51 -6.01
N GLY A 549 14.15 25.81 -6.06
CA GLY A 549 14.71 26.43 -7.25
C GLY A 549 16.11 25.90 -7.62
N PRO A 550 16.79 26.55 -8.58
CA PRO A 550 18.17 26.20 -8.93
C PRO A 550 19.09 26.29 -7.71
N ARG A 551 20.20 25.55 -7.78
CA ARG A 551 21.22 25.55 -6.73
C ARG A 551 21.77 26.96 -6.53
N ASN A 552 21.72 27.45 -5.30
CA ASN A 552 22.36 28.72 -4.93
C ASN A 552 23.89 28.59 -4.87
N ALA A 553 24.57 29.74 -4.83
CA ALA A 553 26.00 29.77 -4.52
C ALA A 553 26.26 29.10 -3.17
N GLY A 554 27.34 28.31 -3.11
CA GLY A 554 27.74 27.67 -1.85
C GLY A 554 28.40 28.64 -0.89
N GLN A 555 28.49 28.23 0.37
CA GLN A 555 29.22 28.91 1.43
C GLN A 555 30.02 27.90 2.26
N GLU A 556 30.95 28.38 3.09
CA GLU A 556 31.66 27.53 4.03
C GLU A 556 30.66 26.95 5.05
N PRO A 557 30.59 25.62 5.23
CA PRO A 557 29.62 25.01 6.13
C PRO A 557 29.91 25.40 7.59
N GLY A 558 28.85 25.82 8.29
CA GLY A 558 28.90 26.09 9.72
C GLY A 558 28.74 24.82 10.55
N ILE A 559 29.09 24.92 11.84
CA ILE A 559 28.77 23.87 12.82
C ILE A 559 27.27 23.91 13.11
N ILE A 560 26.62 22.74 13.13
CA ILE A 560 25.22 22.63 13.54
C ILE A 560 25.18 22.82 15.07
N ASP A 561 24.94 24.05 15.48
CA ASP A 561 24.75 24.45 16.86
C ASP A 561 23.57 25.44 16.94
N PRO A 562 22.34 24.93 17.07
CA PRO A 562 21.14 25.76 17.08
C PRO A 562 21.19 26.81 18.20
N PRO A 563 20.71 28.05 17.95
CA PRO A 563 20.72 29.11 18.95
C PRO A 563 20.02 28.72 20.26
N PRO A 564 20.40 29.29 21.42
CA PRO A 564 19.77 28.99 22.71
C PRO A 564 18.25 29.11 22.69
N HIS A 565 17.69 30.16 22.09
CA HIS A 565 16.25 30.36 22.00
C HIS A 565 15.51 29.26 21.21
N VAL A 566 16.13 28.73 20.15
CA VAL A 566 15.61 27.57 19.40
C VAL A 566 15.59 26.34 20.29
N MET A 567 16.67 26.10 21.04
CA MET A 567 16.76 24.97 21.96
C MET A 567 15.77 25.10 23.13
N GLU A 568 15.60 26.29 23.69
CA GLU A 568 14.64 26.59 24.76
C GLU A 568 13.20 26.37 24.30
N THR A 569 12.84 26.85 23.10
CA THR A 569 11.50 26.65 22.53
C THR A 569 11.25 25.16 22.23
N ALA A 570 12.23 24.44 21.68
CA ALA A 570 12.11 23.01 21.41
C ALA A 570 11.97 22.20 22.71
N GLN A 571 12.74 22.56 23.74
CA GLN A 571 12.66 21.96 25.08
C GLN A 571 11.31 22.26 25.74
N TRP A 572 10.82 23.49 25.64
CA TRP A 572 9.49 23.86 26.13
C TRP A 572 8.42 22.99 25.48
N TRP A 573 8.47 22.81 24.17
CA TRP A 573 7.54 21.90 23.49
C TRP A 573 7.70 20.49 24.03
N ALA A 574 8.91 19.96 24.16
CA ALA A 574 9.16 18.61 24.70
C ALA A 574 8.51 18.38 26.07
N ASP A 575 8.63 19.36 26.97
CA ASP A 575 8.14 19.31 28.34
C ASP A 575 6.63 19.64 28.46
N PHE A 576 6.06 20.35 27.48
CA PHE A 576 4.66 20.73 27.50
C PHE A 576 3.73 19.52 27.38
N ASN A 577 2.99 19.24 28.45
CA ASN A 577 1.96 18.21 28.49
C ASN A 577 0.63 18.83 28.98
N PRO A 578 -0.32 19.12 28.07
CA PRO A 578 -1.58 19.78 28.42
C PRO A 578 -2.59 18.85 29.16
N GLY A 579 -2.31 17.55 29.25
CA GLY A 579 -3.20 16.56 29.88
C GLY A 579 -2.89 16.29 31.36
N THR A 580 -3.84 15.65 32.04
CA THR A 580 -3.74 15.28 33.46
C THR A 580 -3.62 13.76 33.65
N GLY A 581 -2.44 13.17 33.41
CA GLY A 581 -2.23 11.74 33.69
C GLY A 581 -0.81 11.23 33.40
N ASN A 582 -0.26 10.41 34.31
CA ASN A 582 1.11 9.85 34.24
C ASN A 582 1.15 8.31 34.38
N LEU A 583 0.04 7.59 34.11
CA LEU A 583 -0.07 6.14 34.28
C LEU A 583 -0.55 5.45 32.98
N GLU A 584 -0.37 4.12 32.89
CA GLU A 584 -0.47 3.19 31.72
C GLU A 584 -1.73 3.29 30.82
N ARG A 585 -2.66 4.22 31.08
CA ARG A 585 -3.85 4.54 30.26
C ARG A 585 -3.92 6.03 29.92
N PHE A 586 -2.82 6.60 29.43
CA PHE A 586 -2.71 8.02 29.08
C PHE A 586 -3.39 8.33 27.73
N HIS A 587 -4.42 9.18 27.76
CA HIS A 587 -5.07 9.76 26.58
C HIS A 587 -4.63 11.23 26.41
N PRO A 588 -4.10 11.65 25.25
CA PRO A 588 -3.72 13.04 25.02
C PRO A 588 -4.93 13.97 25.08
N GLN A 589 -4.80 15.05 25.82
CA GLN A 589 -5.78 16.13 25.88
C GLN A 589 -5.17 17.40 25.29
N PRO A 590 -5.08 17.50 23.95
CA PRO A 590 -4.43 18.64 23.30
C PRO A 590 -5.14 19.96 23.62
N LEU A 591 -4.34 20.99 23.87
CA LEU A 591 -4.81 22.35 24.08
C LEU A 591 -5.50 22.86 22.80
N ILE A 592 -6.70 23.42 22.94
CA ILE A 592 -7.38 24.08 21.83
C ILE A 592 -6.75 25.46 21.63
N ILE A 593 -6.17 25.69 20.46
CA ILE A 593 -5.69 26.99 20.01
C ILE A 593 -6.88 27.72 19.38
N GLU A 594 -7.39 28.71 20.09
CA GLU A 594 -8.56 29.49 19.68
C GLU A 594 -8.23 30.37 18.47
N ALA A 595 -9.17 30.42 17.52
CA ALA A 595 -9.17 31.39 16.44
C ALA A 595 -9.91 32.66 16.87
N ASP A 596 -9.35 33.82 16.52
CA ASP A 596 -10.06 35.09 16.68
C ASP A 596 -11.25 35.22 15.71
N GLU A 597 -12.05 36.26 15.89
CA GLU A 597 -13.28 36.44 15.10
C GLU A 597 -13.03 36.75 13.62
N GLU A 598 -11.91 37.40 13.28
CA GLU A 598 -11.53 37.62 11.88
C GLU A 598 -11.02 36.32 11.25
N ALA A 599 -10.16 35.58 11.95
CA ALA A 599 -9.64 34.29 11.55
C ALA A 599 -10.75 33.27 11.28
N ARG A 600 -11.79 33.21 12.12
CA ARG A 600 -12.95 32.32 11.88
C ARG A 600 -13.70 32.64 10.59
N ARG A 601 -13.87 33.93 10.29
CA ARG A 601 -14.48 34.38 9.02
C ARG A 601 -13.61 33.98 7.84
N LEU A 602 -12.31 34.27 7.90
CA LEU A 602 -11.36 33.91 6.84
C LEU A 602 -11.25 32.38 6.61
N ILE A 603 -11.33 31.57 7.67
CA ILE A 603 -11.37 30.10 7.55
C ILE A 603 -12.66 29.66 6.83
N THR A 604 -13.77 30.33 7.10
CA THR A 604 -15.06 30.05 6.45
C THR A 604 -15.00 30.43 4.97
N ASP A 605 -14.48 31.62 4.65
CA ASP A 605 -14.31 32.10 3.28
C ASP A 605 -13.39 31.16 2.48
N GLY A 606 -12.27 30.72 3.08
CA GLY A 606 -11.35 29.77 2.46
C GLY A 606 -11.98 28.40 2.17
N ARG A 607 -12.88 27.93 3.06
CA ARG A 607 -13.64 26.69 2.85
C ARG A 607 -14.63 26.85 1.68
N GLU A 608 -15.41 27.93 1.66
CA GLU A 608 -16.40 28.18 0.60
C GLU A 608 -15.74 28.34 -0.78
N ALA A 609 -14.59 29.01 -0.84
CA ALA A 609 -13.81 29.11 -2.06
C ALA A 609 -13.33 27.74 -2.56
N ALA A 610 -12.85 26.88 -1.65
CA ALA A 610 -12.42 25.52 -2.02
C ALA A 610 -13.60 24.62 -2.45
N GLU A 611 -14.77 24.75 -1.83
CA GLU A 611 -16.00 24.04 -2.22
C GLU A 611 -16.49 24.46 -3.62
N ALA A 612 -16.35 25.74 -3.97
CA ALA A 612 -16.65 26.22 -5.31
C ALA A 612 -15.73 25.61 -6.38
N GLU A 613 -14.42 25.56 -6.12
CA GLU A 613 -13.45 24.91 -7.01
C GLU A 613 -13.66 23.40 -7.09
N TYR A 614 -14.02 22.74 -5.98
CA TYR A 614 -14.40 21.34 -5.96
C TYR A 614 -15.60 21.08 -6.88
N SER A 615 -16.66 21.89 -6.76
CA SER A 615 -17.88 21.77 -7.56
C SER A 615 -17.60 21.99 -9.05
N LEU A 616 -16.68 22.91 -9.36
CA LEU A 616 -16.22 23.15 -10.72
C LEU A 616 -15.46 21.94 -11.29
N ALA A 617 -14.55 21.36 -10.51
CA ALA A 617 -13.83 20.14 -10.89
C ALA A 617 -14.79 18.96 -11.12
N GLU A 618 -15.79 18.79 -10.26
CA GLU A 618 -16.83 17.77 -10.40
C GLU A 618 -17.64 17.96 -11.70
N SER A 619 -18.05 19.19 -11.99
CA SER A 619 -18.78 19.52 -13.23
C SER A 619 -18.00 19.24 -14.52
N ARG A 620 -16.66 19.23 -14.44
CA ARG A 620 -15.74 18.94 -15.54
C ARG A 620 -15.37 17.46 -15.63
N GLY A 621 -15.79 16.64 -14.66
CA GLY A 621 -15.37 15.25 -14.56
C GLY A 621 -13.88 15.09 -14.26
N ASP A 622 -13.29 16.00 -13.47
CA ASP A 622 -11.88 15.97 -13.06
C ASP A 622 -11.73 15.28 -11.69
N PRO A 623 -11.48 13.96 -11.63
CA PRO A 623 -11.35 13.23 -10.36
C PRO A 623 -10.10 13.63 -9.57
N VAL A 624 -9.06 14.15 -10.25
CA VAL A 624 -7.85 14.66 -9.58
C VAL A 624 -8.18 15.99 -8.91
N GLY A 625 -8.83 16.90 -9.64
CA GLY A 625 -9.31 18.18 -9.13
C GLY A 625 -10.18 18.04 -7.89
N THR A 626 -11.21 17.18 -7.93
CA THR A 626 -12.09 16.95 -6.77
C THR A 626 -11.33 16.41 -5.56
N THR A 627 -10.43 15.44 -5.77
CA THR A 627 -9.62 14.85 -4.70
C THR A 627 -8.71 15.86 -4.01
N VAL A 628 -8.11 16.75 -4.79
CA VAL A 628 -7.19 17.79 -4.31
C VAL A 628 -7.94 18.92 -3.61
N TRP A 629 -8.95 19.52 -4.27
CA TRP A 629 -9.70 20.64 -3.71
C TRP A 629 -10.45 20.26 -2.43
N GLY A 630 -10.91 19.01 -2.31
CA GLY A 630 -11.56 18.50 -1.11
C GLY A 630 -10.67 18.48 0.14
N ARG A 631 -9.34 18.63 0.01
CA ARG A 631 -8.39 18.66 1.14
C ARG A 631 -7.93 20.06 1.53
N VAL A 632 -8.20 21.06 0.70
CA VAL A 632 -7.76 22.45 0.93
C VAL A 632 -8.25 23.01 2.27
N PRO A 633 -9.53 22.88 2.67
CA PRO A 633 -10.00 23.45 3.95
C PRO A 633 -9.29 22.85 5.18
N GLU A 634 -9.04 21.54 5.16
CA GLU A 634 -8.31 20.83 6.22
C GLU A 634 -6.86 21.33 6.31
N GLN A 635 -6.18 21.47 5.17
CA GLN A 635 -4.79 21.91 5.12
C GLN A 635 -4.61 23.37 5.55
N ILE A 636 -5.54 24.27 5.19
CA ILE A 636 -5.52 25.68 5.64
C ILE A 636 -5.55 25.72 7.18
N ARG A 637 -6.47 24.98 7.80
CA ARG A 637 -6.57 24.89 9.26
C ARG A 637 -5.31 24.35 9.92
N LYS A 638 -4.74 23.28 9.36
CA LYS A 638 -3.49 22.67 9.87
C LYS A 638 -2.30 23.62 9.80
N LEU A 639 -2.14 24.33 8.68
CA LEU A 639 -1.06 25.30 8.52
C LEU A 639 -1.25 26.55 9.38
N ALA A 640 -2.48 27.05 9.53
CA ALA A 640 -2.78 28.16 10.44
C ALA A 640 -2.49 27.79 11.91
N LEU A 641 -2.80 26.56 12.32
CA LEU A 641 -2.46 26.02 13.64
C LEU A 641 -0.93 25.99 13.86
N LEU A 642 -0.18 25.53 12.88
CA LEU A 642 1.29 25.49 12.94
C LEU A 642 1.93 26.88 12.94
N TYR A 643 1.36 27.80 12.17
CA TYR A 643 1.76 29.20 12.19
C TYR A 643 1.60 29.78 13.60
N ALA A 644 0.44 29.61 14.22
CA ALA A 644 0.16 30.09 15.57
C ALA A 644 1.11 29.48 16.62
N ALA A 645 1.34 28.16 16.53
CA ALA A 645 2.26 27.44 17.42
C ALA A 645 3.72 27.89 17.27
N SER A 646 4.14 28.21 16.05
CA SER A 646 5.48 28.73 15.75
C SER A 646 5.64 30.15 16.25
N ALA A 647 4.66 31.02 15.99
CA ALA A 647 4.72 32.45 16.30
C ALA A 647 4.78 32.71 17.81
N ASN A 648 4.04 31.94 18.61
CA ASN A 648 4.09 32.02 20.07
C ASN A 648 3.72 30.67 20.69
N HIS A 649 4.72 29.92 21.16
CA HIS A 649 4.52 28.61 21.76
C HIS A 649 3.81 28.67 23.14
N GLN A 650 3.97 29.75 23.90
CA GLN A 650 3.43 29.87 25.27
C GLN A 650 1.95 30.24 25.31
N SER A 651 1.53 31.13 24.40
CA SER A 651 0.13 31.58 24.28
C SER A 651 -0.28 31.68 22.81
N PRO A 652 -0.31 30.55 22.08
CA PRO A 652 -0.65 30.54 20.67
C PRO A 652 -2.09 30.97 20.45
N ARG A 653 -2.35 31.73 19.39
CA ARG A 653 -3.68 32.06 18.87
C ARG A 653 -3.68 32.06 17.35
N ILE A 654 -4.75 31.55 16.76
CA ILE A 654 -4.93 31.60 15.30
C ILE A 654 -5.53 32.96 14.96
N ASP A 655 -4.70 33.85 14.43
CA ASP A 655 -5.09 35.19 13.99
C ASP A 655 -5.34 35.26 12.48
N ALA A 656 -5.78 36.43 12.01
CA ALA A 656 -6.03 36.66 10.59
C ALA A 656 -4.77 36.48 9.71
N ALA A 657 -3.58 36.81 10.22
CA ALA A 657 -2.33 36.66 9.48
C ALA A 657 -1.98 35.19 9.25
N ALA A 658 -2.17 34.35 10.26
CA ALA A 658 -1.99 32.90 10.17
C ALA A 658 -2.89 32.28 9.09
N VAL A 659 -4.17 32.68 9.07
CA VAL A 659 -5.14 32.14 8.10
C VAL A 659 -4.88 32.65 6.68
N ARG A 660 -4.54 33.93 6.50
CA ARG A 660 -4.20 34.47 5.17
C ARG A 660 -2.96 33.78 4.61
N TRP A 661 -1.89 33.68 5.40
CA TRP A 661 -0.69 32.96 5.00
C TRP A 661 -0.97 31.50 4.63
N ALA A 662 -1.73 30.78 5.46
CA ALA A 662 -2.07 29.39 5.21
C ALA A 662 -2.91 29.23 3.93
N THR A 663 -3.89 30.11 3.72
CA THR A 663 -4.73 30.13 2.51
C THR A 663 -3.88 30.40 1.27
N ASP A 664 -3.05 31.43 1.28
CA ASP A 664 -2.21 31.79 0.12
C ASP A 664 -1.23 30.66 -0.22
N PHE A 665 -0.60 30.07 0.79
CA PHE A 665 0.30 28.93 0.61
C PHE A 665 -0.43 27.73 0.03
N ILE A 666 -1.56 27.30 0.62
CA ILE A 666 -2.27 26.10 0.17
C ILE A 666 -2.91 26.29 -1.21
N LEU A 667 -3.47 27.45 -1.53
CA LEU A 667 -4.02 27.73 -2.84
C LEU A 667 -2.93 27.71 -3.92
N HIS A 668 -1.76 28.29 -3.62
CA HIS A 668 -0.62 28.21 -4.52
C HIS A 668 -0.19 26.75 -4.74
N GLN A 669 0.03 25.99 -3.65
CA GLN A 669 0.46 24.59 -3.76
C GLN A 669 -0.57 23.73 -4.48
N THR A 670 -1.86 23.95 -4.24
CA THR A 670 -2.94 23.22 -4.89
C THR A 670 -2.94 23.44 -6.40
N ARG A 671 -2.88 24.71 -6.83
CA ARG A 671 -2.81 25.05 -8.26
C ARG A 671 -1.56 24.49 -8.92
N ARG A 672 -0.42 24.57 -8.23
CA ARG A 672 0.87 24.05 -8.74
C ARG A 672 0.80 22.53 -8.87
N MET A 673 0.20 21.87 -7.89
CA MET A 673 0.02 20.42 -7.87
C MET A 673 -0.88 19.93 -9.00
N LEU A 674 -2.00 20.60 -9.26
CA LEU A 674 -2.90 20.30 -10.40
C LEU A 674 -2.22 20.54 -11.75
N PHE A 675 -1.53 21.67 -11.90
CA PHE A 675 -0.74 21.98 -13.10
C PHE A 675 0.32 20.91 -13.38
N MET A 676 1.05 20.48 -12.35
CA MET A 676 2.12 19.49 -12.50
C MET A 676 1.58 18.09 -12.77
N ALA A 677 0.48 17.69 -12.13
CA ALA A 677 -0.21 16.43 -12.39
C ALA A 677 -0.64 16.33 -13.85
N HIS A 678 -1.34 17.35 -14.35
CA HIS A 678 -1.81 17.40 -15.74
C HIS A 678 -0.65 17.48 -16.75
N SER A 679 0.49 18.06 -16.38
CA SER A 679 1.66 18.19 -17.25
C SER A 679 2.58 16.97 -17.29
N HIS A 680 2.45 16.03 -16.35
CA HIS A 680 3.40 14.92 -16.19
C HIS A 680 2.79 13.52 -16.16
N VAL A 681 1.52 13.38 -15.73
CA VAL A 681 0.87 12.08 -15.62
C VAL A 681 0.18 11.75 -16.93
N ALA A 682 0.66 10.70 -17.59
CA ALA A 682 0.13 10.22 -18.85
C ALA A 682 -0.76 9.00 -18.64
N GLU A 683 -1.85 8.94 -19.40
CA GLU A 683 -2.78 7.80 -19.41
C GLU A 683 -2.19 6.56 -20.12
N ASN A 684 -1.29 6.78 -21.08
CA ASN A 684 -0.66 5.72 -21.86
C ASN A 684 0.74 6.14 -22.38
N PRO A 685 1.56 5.20 -22.88
CA PRO A 685 2.93 5.51 -23.34
C PRO A 685 3.00 6.56 -24.46
N PHE A 686 2.03 6.60 -25.36
CA PHE A 686 1.99 7.58 -26.44
C PHE A 686 1.68 8.99 -25.90
N HIS A 687 0.69 9.10 -25.02
CA HIS A 687 0.37 10.33 -24.30
C HIS A 687 1.59 10.84 -23.50
N ALA A 688 2.39 9.94 -22.91
CA ALA A 688 3.62 10.33 -22.20
C ALA A 688 4.64 11.02 -23.11
N GLU A 689 4.78 10.57 -24.35
CA GLU A 689 5.64 11.22 -25.36
C GLU A 689 5.04 12.53 -25.87
N CYS A 690 3.70 12.65 -26.00
CA CYS A 690 3.02 13.93 -26.29
C CYS A 690 3.31 14.98 -25.21
N LEU A 691 3.10 14.64 -23.93
CA LEU A 691 3.39 15.54 -22.80
C LEU A 691 4.87 15.93 -22.75
N LYS A 692 5.77 14.99 -23.04
CA LYS A 692 7.21 15.24 -23.12
C LYS A 692 7.55 16.23 -24.24
N LEU A 693 6.91 16.13 -25.40
CA LEU A 693 7.07 17.08 -26.50
C LEU A 693 6.60 18.48 -26.09
N LEU A 694 5.41 18.60 -25.51
CA LEU A 694 4.86 19.87 -25.03
C LEU A 694 5.76 20.53 -23.98
N ARG A 695 6.30 19.76 -23.02
CA ARG A 695 7.28 20.28 -22.04
C ARG A 695 8.53 20.82 -22.73
N LYS A 696 9.07 20.12 -23.72
CA LYS A 696 10.27 20.58 -24.45
C LYS A 696 10.03 21.87 -25.23
N LEU A 697 8.81 22.07 -25.74
CA LEU A 697 8.41 23.34 -26.35
C LEU A 697 8.25 24.44 -25.30
N ARG A 698 7.59 24.19 -24.16
CA ARG A 698 7.46 25.17 -23.07
C ARG A 698 8.80 25.64 -22.50
N GLU A 699 9.77 24.73 -22.37
CA GLU A 699 11.14 25.00 -21.91
C GLU A 699 12.00 25.75 -22.96
N ALA A 700 11.54 25.85 -24.20
CA ALA A 700 12.29 26.49 -25.28
C ALA A 700 12.05 28.00 -25.35
N PRO A 701 13.05 28.79 -25.80
CA PRO A 701 12.85 30.19 -26.15
C PRO A 701 11.69 30.34 -27.14
N ASP A 702 10.85 31.36 -26.94
CA ASP A 702 9.66 31.64 -27.75
C ASP A 702 8.63 30.49 -27.83
N ARG A 703 8.70 29.53 -26.90
CA ARG A 703 7.91 28.29 -26.89
C ARG A 703 7.97 27.54 -28.23
N GLN A 704 9.12 27.62 -28.91
CA GLN A 704 9.32 27.15 -30.28
C GLN A 704 10.61 26.33 -30.43
N LEU A 705 10.56 25.23 -31.17
CA LEU A 705 11.73 24.45 -31.55
C LEU A 705 11.71 24.08 -33.03
N SER A 706 12.89 24.02 -33.64
CA SER A 706 13.04 23.47 -35.00
C SER A 706 12.92 21.96 -35.00
N HIS A 707 12.51 21.38 -36.15
CA HIS A 707 12.36 19.94 -36.32
C HIS A 707 13.60 19.16 -35.89
N SER A 708 14.80 19.58 -36.34
CA SER A 708 16.05 18.89 -36.00
C SER A 708 16.39 18.99 -34.51
N ALA A 709 16.12 20.13 -33.87
CA ALA A 709 16.34 20.31 -32.45
C ALA A 709 15.37 19.48 -31.62
N LEU A 710 14.09 19.44 -32.01
CA LEU A 710 13.05 18.68 -31.34
C LEU A 710 13.31 17.17 -31.46
N LEU A 711 13.61 16.67 -32.66
CA LEU A 711 13.95 15.26 -32.89
C LEU A 711 15.14 14.82 -32.02
N LYS A 712 16.19 15.63 -31.95
CA LYS A 712 17.37 15.35 -31.12
C LYS A 712 17.06 15.36 -29.62
N ARG A 713 16.15 16.24 -29.17
CA ARG A 713 15.72 16.34 -27.76
C ARG A 713 14.79 15.20 -27.36
N MET A 714 13.90 14.76 -28.25
CA MET A 714 12.93 13.69 -27.98
C MET A 714 13.57 12.30 -27.98
N ARG A 715 14.63 12.09 -28.78
CA ARG A 715 15.31 10.80 -28.95
C ARG A 715 14.39 9.68 -29.46
N VAL A 716 13.46 10.02 -30.35
CA VAL A 716 12.57 9.10 -31.06
C VAL A 716 12.93 9.07 -32.54
N ASP A 717 12.47 8.06 -33.28
CA ASP A 717 12.63 8.05 -34.74
C ASP A 717 11.69 9.09 -35.41
N ALA A 718 11.99 9.40 -36.67
CA ALA A 718 11.28 10.45 -37.40
C ALA A 718 9.80 10.12 -37.65
N LYS A 719 9.43 8.83 -37.73
CA LYS A 719 8.04 8.43 -37.94
C LYS A 719 7.23 8.70 -36.68
N THR A 720 7.72 8.26 -35.51
CA THR A 720 7.08 8.56 -34.23
C THR A 720 6.99 10.06 -33.96
N LEU A 721 8.03 10.84 -34.26
CA LEU A 721 7.94 12.30 -34.10
C LEU A 721 6.85 12.90 -34.99
N HIS A 722 6.69 12.40 -36.22
CA HIS A 722 5.66 12.88 -37.13
C HIS A 722 4.25 12.58 -36.58
N GLU A 723 4.02 11.35 -36.10
CA GLU A 723 2.76 10.96 -35.46
C GLU A 723 2.44 11.84 -34.25
N LEU A 724 3.41 12.08 -33.37
CA LEU A 724 3.24 12.96 -32.19
C LEU A 724 2.84 14.39 -32.59
N ILE A 725 3.54 14.98 -33.56
CA ILE A 725 3.22 16.33 -34.05
C ILE A 725 1.83 16.38 -34.67
N THR A 726 1.49 15.40 -35.53
CA THR A 726 0.17 15.37 -36.17
C THR A 726 -0.95 15.24 -35.14
N THR A 727 -0.79 14.41 -34.12
CA THR A 727 -1.76 14.32 -33.02
C THR A 727 -1.89 15.66 -32.29
N LEU A 728 -0.79 16.30 -31.91
CA LEU A 728 -0.81 17.57 -31.17
C LEU A 728 -1.33 18.74 -32.02
N GLU A 729 -1.13 18.74 -33.34
CA GLU A 729 -1.74 19.70 -34.26
C GLU A 729 -3.26 19.49 -34.36
N GLN A 730 -3.72 18.24 -34.44
CA GLN A 730 -5.15 17.91 -34.45
C GLN A 730 -5.83 18.25 -33.12
N GLN A 731 -5.12 18.13 -32.00
CA GLN A 731 -5.57 18.57 -30.68
C GLN A 731 -5.60 20.11 -30.54
N GLY A 732 -4.88 20.83 -31.41
CA GLY A 732 -4.75 22.28 -31.37
C GLY A 732 -3.69 22.80 -30.39
N ASP A 733 -2.80 21.94 -29.89
CA ASP A 733 -1.77 22.30 -28.91
C ASP A 733 -0.48 22.83 -29.56
N VAL A 734 -0.21 22.44 -30.81
CA VAL A 734 1.00 22.79 -31.55
C VAL A 734 0.64 23.31 -32.94
N THR A 735 1.39 24.31 -33.41
CA THR A 735 1.35 24.81 -34.78
C THR A 735 2.68 24.58 -35.48
N THR A 736 2.63 24.10 -36.72
CA THR A 736 3.81 24.01 -37.59
C THR A 736 3.91 25.24 -38.47
N ALA A 737 5.08 25.86 -38.49
CA ALA A 737 5.41 26.94 -39.41
C ALA A 737 6.74 26.66 -40.15
N MET A 738 6.93 27.33 -41.28
CA MET A 738 8.20 27.36 -42.00
C MET A 738 8.89 28.69 -41.70
N GLN A 739 10.03 28.65 -40.99
CA GLN A 739 10.81 29.84 -40.68
C GLN A 739 11.91 30.03 -41.73
N SER A 740 11.96 31.21 -42.34
CA SER A 740 13.04 31.58 -43.26
C SER A 740 14.33 31.77 -42.48
N THR A 741 15.41 31.15 -42.94
CA THR A 741 16.77 31.31 -42.38
C THR A 741 17.69 31.81 -43.49
N ALA A 742 18.94 32.17 -43.17
CA ALA A 742 19.94 32.53 -44.19
C ALA A 742 20.24 31.38 -45.19
N GLY A 743 19.76 30.16 -44.91
CA GLY A 743 19.82 28.99 -45.80
C GLY A 743 18.42 28.42 -46.13
N ARG A 744 18.30 27.09 -46.23
CA ARG A 744 17.02 26.43 -46.53
C ARG A 744 16.00 26.73 -45.42
N PRO A 745 14.74 27.07 -45.75
CA PRO A 745 13.71 27.33 -44.75
C PRO A 745 13.51 26.10 -43.86
N GLN A 746 13.41 26.35 -42.55
CA GLN A 746 13.41 25.31 -41.52
C GLN A 746 11.99 25.13 -40.97
N ARG A 747 11.57 23.87 -40.81
CA ARG A 747 10.32 23.54 -40.14
C ARG A 747 10.46 23.79 -38.64
N VAL A 748 9.54 24.55 -38.08
CA VAL A 748 9.47 24.91 -36.66
C VAL A 748 8.11 24.56 -36.08
N TYR A 749 8.11 24.15 -34.83
CA TYR A 749 6.94 23.77 -34.05
C TYR A 749 6.78 24.74 -32.89
N ARG A 750 5.60 25.33 -32.73
CA ARG A 750 5.29 26.33 -31.70
C ARG A 750 4.09 25.88 -30.88
N LEU A 751 4.17 26.03 -29.55
CA LEU A 751 3.04 25.81 -28.66
C LEU A 751 1.95 26.86 -28.89
N VAL A 752 0.69 26.44 -28.94
CA VAL A 752 -0.47 27.33 -29.08
C VAL A 752 -0.83 27.87 -27.68
N GLY A 753 -0.64 29.17 -27.43
CA GLY A 753 -1.03 29.85 -26.17
C GLY A 753 0.05 30.74 -25.52
N ASP A 754 -0.37 31.95 -25.12
CA ASP A 754 0.29 33.09 -24.44
C ASP A 754 1.49 33.77 -25.13
N GLY A 755 1.28 34.34 -26.32
CA GLY A 755 2.27 35.22 -26.96
C GLY A 755 1.74 36.26 -27.96
N ASP A 756 0.52 36.09 -28.49
CA ASP A 756 -0.01 36.99 -29.54
C ASP A 756 -0.92 38.09 -28.97
N GLY A 757 -0.47 38.71 -27.87
CA GLY A 757 -1.18 39.77 -27.17
C GLY A 757 -0.34 41.03 -26.95
N GLU A 758 0.60 41.38 -27.85
CA GLU A 758 1.19 42.72 -27.97
C GLU A 758 2.21 42.73 -29.10
N ARG A 759 1.79 43.02 -30.34
CA ARG A 759 2.62 43.60 -31.43
C ARG A 759 1.80 43.81 -32.72
N SER A 760 0.73 44.57 -32.61
CA SER A 760 0.09 45.22 -33.76
C SER A 760 -0.81 46.34 -33.26
N GLY A 761 -0.23 47.54 -33.18
CA GLY A 761 -0.85 48.79 -32.73
C GLY A 761 0.22 49.83 -32.47
#